data_AF-A0A6F8XKT9-F1
#
_entry.id   AF-A0A6F8XKT9-F1
#
_cell.length_a   1.000
_cell.length_b   1.000
_cell.length_c   1.000
_cell.angle_alpha   90.00
_cell.angle_beta   90.00
_cell.angle_gamma   90.00
#
_symmetry.space_group_name_H-M   'P 1'
#
loop_
_entity.id
_entity.type
_entity.pdbx_description
1 polymer ?
#
loop_
_entity_poly.entity_id
_entity_poly.type
_entity_poly.pdbx_seq_one_letter_code
_entity_poly.pdbx_strand_id
1 'polypeptide(L)'
;MIRQALANARLAPSDVDAVEAHGTGTKLGDPIEAQALLATYGQGRERPLWLGSVKSNIGHTQAAAGVAGVIKMVLAMRHGTLPQTLHVDAPTPEVDWTAGAVSLLTEPVEWSANGHPRRAGVSSFGISGTNAHVIIEEGDAPSPAADVAPQDPQAPVVPWVLSAKSEAALRGQAARLASFASGGAQSPADVGWSLLSRSRMPWRAVVAGRDGAELAAALRDFAAADPAAGVVSGPGTGAGAGVVFVFPGQGSQWAGMAAELLASSPVFAAAFDECATALSSFVDWDPRAVLTDPELLERVEMVQPVLWAVMVSLAEVWQSYGVRPAAVVGHSQGEIAAACVAGALSLEDGARVVALRARAVRKLAGGGAMVSVAAPTERVAELLAGHDGVSIAAVNGPGSVVVAGLTGPVDEFVRYLDEREVRNKRIPVDYAAHSVQVEPIRDELLAMMAAVRPRAARVPWYSTADRRWMDGTQADAEYWYRMTRQAVWFGPAIEALLDGRYHGFVEVSPHPVLTVGIQESIDAAAAPAWVTGTLRRDEGGTQRLYTSLGTAYANGVEVDWHRAFAGIQPRTVDLPTYAFQGNRYWLSPPPAGSGDVTAAGLGSAEHPLLGASVTLADGDGVLLTGRLSVKTHPWLADHAVSGAIFLPGTAFVELAVRAGDEVGANLLDDLTLNAPLVLPENGARQLQITVGAPDHTGNRELAIWSRLEDGDPEWIRHAEGVLATTSEAPESTDDLVAWPRPAPTVSPRRLVRRPRPGRARIRPGVPGPARGVAARQRPLRRGRAPGRRARRRRSLRAAPGSARLRPARRRPRRLERRQPQRASVCLERCPPPRGRSGDPARPALPGRRRSRTDRACRRRDRRTRRRGAVPRPPRDLLRPARRRPRQHRRVDVPLRLGGPRRAGAGHPAPLGTDRRPRPGASRPPRRDSPGPRRRTGCRRPGRARLPGTHSGGGRRRRRAPGHRADARAGSAVAGRRAVRGQPSDRPHQRCRRRTRGAGL
;
A
#
# COMPACT_ATOMS: atom_id res chain seq x y z
N MET A 1 -24.13 25.38 28.46
CA MET A 1 -23.02 24.44 28.19
C MET A 1 -21.65 25.08 28.38
N ILE A 2 -21.28 26.12 27.63
CA ILE A 2 -19.94 26.77 27.62
C ILE A 2 -19.25 26.86 28.99
N ARG A 3 -19.89 27.47 30.00
CA ARG A 3 -19.35 27.61 31.37
C ARG A 3 -18.92 26.28 32.02
N GLN A 4 -19.53 25.15 31.64
CA GLN A 4 -19.17 23.80 32.11
C GLN A 4 -17.97 23.21 31.33
N ALA A 5 -17.80 23.53 30.05
CA ALA A 5 -16.60 23.16 29.29
C ALA A 5 -15.37 23.90 29.87
N LEU A 6 -15.49 25.22 30.07
CA LEU A 6 -14.50 26.05 30.77
C LEU A 6 -14.16 25.50 32.17
N ALA A 7 -15.16 25.23 33.00
CA ALA A 7 -14.94 24.68 34.35
C ALA A 7 -14.35 23.26 34.38
N ASN A 8 -14.53 22.47 33.31
CA ASN A 8 -13.89 21.16 33.16
C ASN A 8 -12.41 21.30 32.72
N ALA A 9 -12.14 22.21 31.78
CA ALA A 9 -10.78 22.56 31.33
C ALA A 9 -9.98 23.33 32.39
N ARG A 10 -10.69 23.97 33.35
CA ARG A 10 -10.17 24.90 34.37
C ARG A 10 -9.64 26.22 33.79
N LEU A 11 -10.24 26.66 32.69
CA LEU A 11 -9.95 27.92 32.00
C LEU A 11 -10.99 28.98 32.37
N ALA A 12 -10.57 30.24 32.41
CA ALA A 12 -11.46 31.40 32.42
C ALA A 12 -11.96 31.71 30.99
N PRO A 13 -13.07 32.46 30.82
CA PRO A 13 -13.57 32.80 29.48
C PRO A 13 -12.61 33.70 28.69
N SER A 14 -11.73 34.44 29.37
CA SER A 14 -10.62 35.21 28.81
C SER A 14 -9.62 34.34 28.04
N ASP A 15 -9.42 33.10 28.47
CA ASP A 15 -8.28 32.27 28.06
C ASP A 15 -8.47 31.62 26.68
N VAL A 16 -9.65 31.79 26.07
CA VAL A 16 -9.99 31.25 24.74
C VAL A 16 -10.00 32.39 23.73
N ASP A 17 -9.24 32.28 22.65
CA ASP A 17 -9.06 33.35 21.67
C ASP A 17 -10.21 33.44 20.67
N ALA A 18 -10.72 32.27 20.25
CA ALA A 18 -11.67 32.15 19.17
C ALA A 18 -12.78 31.12 19.47
N VAL A 19 -13.94 31.27 18.81
CA VAL A 19 -14.97 30.24 18.72
C VAL A 19 -15.34 29.97 17.26
N GLU A 20 -15.16 28.72 16.85
CA GLU A 20 -15.83 28.14 15.69
C GLU A 20 -17.27 27.81 16.10
N ALA A 21 -18.20 28.65 15.66
CA ALA A 21 -19.62 28.60 15.97
C ALA A 21 -20.31 27.39 15.36
N HIS A 22 -21.50 27.05 15.84
CA HIS A 22 -22.42 26.25 15.04
C HIS A 22 -22.86 27.03 13.80
N GLY A 23 -23.13 28.35 13.91
CA GLY A 23 -23.11 29.34 12.82
C GLY A 23 -23.64 28.83 11.47
N THR A 24 -24.96 28.76 11.34
CA THR A 24 -25.68 28.08 10.25
C THR A 24 -26.37 29.01 9.26
N GLY A 25 -26.31 30.33 9.47
CA GLY A 25 -27.07 31.32 8.70
C GLY A 25 -28.57 31.34 9.01
N THR A 26 -28.99 30.79 10.16
CA THR A 26 -30.40 30.75 10.55
C THR A 26 -30.81 32.01 11.30
N LYS A 27 -31.93 32.62 10.89
CA LYS A 27 -32.47 33.85 11.51
C LYS A 27 -32.81 33.75 13.01
N LEU A 28 -32.83 32.54 13.59
CA LEU A 28 -33.16 32.30 15.00
C LEU A 28 -32.02 31.64 15.77
N GLY A 29 -31.37 30.61 15.20
CA GLY A 29 -30.31 29.87 15.90
C GLY A 29 -29.02 30.67 16.05
N ASP A 30 -28.63 31.40 14.99
CA ASP A 30 -27.38 32.15 14.98
C ASP A 30 -27.39 33.35 15.96
N PRO A 31 -28.49 34.14 16.09
CA PRO A 31 -28.61 35.13 17.17
C PRO A 31 -28.56 34.53 18.59
N ILE A 32 -29.22 33.39 18.82
CA ILE A 32 -29.19 32.70 20.13
C ILE A 32 -27.77 32.23 20.47
N GLU A 33 -27.00 31.75 19.49
CA GLU A 33 -25.60 31.41 19.71
C GLU A 33 -24.75 32.64 20.00
N ALA A 34 -24.86 33.71 19.20
CA ALA A 34 -24.09 34.93 19.39
C ALA A 34 -24.34 35.57 20.76
N GLN A 35 -25.61 35.69 21.18
CA GLN A 35 -25.98 36.18 22.51
C GLN A 35 -25.42 35.30 23.63
N ALA A 36 -25.42 33.97 23.46
CA ALA A 36 -24.83 33.06 24.44
C ALA A 36 -23.31 33.19 24.53
N LEU A 37 -22.61 33.51 23.43
CA LEU A 37 -21.17 33.76 23.40
C LEU A 37 -20.84 35.13 24.01
N LEU A 38 -21.58 36.19 23.67
CA LEU A 38 -21.47 37.52 24.29
C LEU A 38 -21.62 37.43 25.82
N ALA A 39 -22.64 36.70 26.32
CA ALA A 39 -22.91 36.50 27.74
C ALA A 39 -22.04 35.43 28.45
N THR A 40 -20.98 34.92 27.80
CA THR A 40 -19.99 34.05 28.45
C THR A 40 -18.55 34.38 28.12
N TYR A 41 -18.20 34.39 26.82
CA TYR A 41 -16.84 34.66 26.34
C TYR A 41 -16.60 36.16 26.08
N GLY A 42 -17.64 36.94 25.76
CA GLY A 42 -17.51 38.38 25.48
C GLY A 42 -17.32 39.28 26.71
N GLN A 43 -17.25 38.72 27.92
CA GLN A 43 -17.24 39.49 29.18
C GLN A 43 -15.84 39.56 29.80
N GLY A 44 -15.43 40.74 30.27
CA GLY A 44 -14.21 40.94 31.06
C GLY A 44 -12.92 40.70 30.28
N ARG A 45 -12.77 41.31 29.09
CA ARG A 45 -11.62 41.12 28.19
C ARG A 45 -11.13 42.43 27.58
N GLU A 46 -9.81 42.52 27.43
CA GLU A 46 -9.13 43.59 26.67
C GLU A 46 -9.13 43.30 25.15
N ARG A 47 -9.03 42.01 24.78
CA ARG A 47 -9.05 41.54 23.38
C ARG A 47 -10.36 40.83 23.07
N PRO A 48 -11.04 41.12 21.95
CA PRO A 48 -12.27 40.45 21.59
C PRO A 48 -12.08 38.96 21.38
N LEU A 49 -13.15 38.19 21.56
CA LEU A 49 -13.23 36.81 21.09
C LEU A 49 -13.47 36.82 19.57
N TRP A 50 -12.65 36.10 18.81
CA TRP A 50 -12.87 35.92 17.37
C TRP A 50 -13.96 34.89 17.09
N LEU A 51 -14.93 35.22 16.24
CA LEU A 51 -16.10 34.38 15.96
C LEU A 51 -16.22 34.04 14.47
N GLY A 52 -16.36 32.77 14.12
CA GLY A 52 -16.55 32.35 12.73
C GLY A 52 -17.18 30.97 12.54
N SER A 53 -17.44 30.57 11.30
CA SER A 53 -18.03 29.25 10.98
C SER A 53 -17.51 28.66 9.67
N VAL A 54 -16.94 27.44 9.72
CA VAL A 54 -16.48 26.65 8.56
C VAL A 54 -17.60 26.37 7.55
N LYS A 55 -18.86 26.43 8.00
CA LYS A 55 -20.05 26.10 7.21
C LYS A 55 -20.35 27.18 6.17
N SER A 56 -19.76 28.37 6.31
CA SER A 56 -19.69 29.37 5.25
C SER A 56 -18.78 28.94 4.09
N ASN A 57 -17.70 28.19 4.38
CA ASN A 57 -16.69 27.79 3.40
C ASN A 57 -17.07 26.48 2.66
N ILE A 58 -17.70 25.53 3.36
CA ILE A 58 -17.99 24.17 2.82
C ILE A 58 -19.48 23.74 2.90
N GLY A 59 -20.37 24.64 3.32
CA GLY A 59 -21.76 24.31 3.62
C GLY A 59 -21.94 23.56 4.95
N HIS A 60 -23.19 23.37 5.37
CA HIS A 60 -23.47 22.62 6.60
C HIS A 60 -23.45 21.10 6.35
N THR A 61 -22.34 20.46 6.71
CA THR A 61 -22.09 19.01 6.58
C THR A 61 -22.88 18.12 7.56
N GLN A 62 -24.05 18.59 8.03
CA GLN A 62 -24.94 17.93 8.97
C GLN A 62 -24.21 17.28 10.17
N ALA A 63 -24.21 15.95 10.28
CA ALA A 63 -23.59 15.21 11.39
C ALA A 63 -22.07 15.40 11.50
N ALA A 64 -21.38 15.74 10.40
CA ALA A 64 -19.94 15.98 10.39
C ALA A 64 -19.55 17.42 10.78
N ALA A 65 -20.52 18.32 11.03
CA ALA A 65 -20.27 19.75 11.21
C ALA A 65 -19.33 20.09 12.37
N GLY A 66 -19.46 19.41 13.51
CA GLY A 66 -18.56 19.63 14.66
C GLY A 66 -17.13 19.19 14.38
N VAL A 67 -16.93 18.06 13.69
CA VAL A 67 -15.59 17.57 13.33
C VAL A 67 -14.95 18.47 12.27
N ALA A 68 -15.72 18.98 11.30
CA ALA A 68 -15.24 19.98 10.35
C ALA A 68 -14.79 21.27 11.05
N GLY A 69 -15.49 21.69 12.10
CA GLY A 69 -15.08 22.82 12.94
C GLY A 69 -13.77 22.56 13.71
N VAL A 70 -13.60 21.37 14.29
CA VAL A 70 -12.33 20.95 14.92
C VAL A 70 -11.18 20.96 13.91
N ILE A 71 -11.39 20.41 12.71
CA ILE A 71 -10.39 20.42 11.64
C ILE A 71 -9.99 21.86 11.25
N LYS A 72 -10.96 22.77 11.08
CA LYS A 72 -10.66 24.19 10.79
C LYS A 72 -9.80 24.83 11.89
N MET A 73 -10.12 24.61 13.16
CA MET A 73 -9.37 25.22 14.27
C MET A 73 -7.99 24.58 14.49
N VAL A 74 -7.82 23.26 14.30
CA VAL A 74 -6.50 22.60 14.34
C VAL A 74 -5.61 23.09 13.20
N LEU A 75 -6.16 23.29 11.99
CA LEU A 75 -5.42 23.90 10.88
C LEU A 75 -5.09 25.38 11.15
N ALA A 76 -6.03 26.14 11.74
CA ALA A 76 -5.80 27.53 12.12
C ALA A 76 -4.65 27.69 13.13
N MET A 77 -4.54 26.77 14.10
CA MET A 77 -3.38 26.68 15.01
C MET A 77 -2.10 26.34 14.25
N ARG A 78 -2.10 25.26 13.44
CA ARG A 78 -0.92 24.82 12.66
C ARG A 78 -0.38 25.90 11.69
N HIS A 79 -1.24 26.79 11.21
CA HIS A 79 -0.88 27.90 10.31
C HIS A 79 -0.85 29.28 11.00
N GLY A 80 -1.01 29.35 12.33
CA GLY A 80 -1.00 30.59 13.10
C GLY A 80 -1.98 31.67 12.60
N THR A 81 -3.09 31.28 11.97
CA THR A 81 -4.00 32.18 11.25
C THR A 81 -5.44 31.70 11.40
N LEU A 82 -6.35 32.57 11.84
CA LEU A 82 -7.79 32.32 11.88
C LEU A 82 -8.40 32.62 10.50
N PRO A 83 -8.94 31.62 9.77
CA PRO A 83 -9.44 31.84 8.41
C PRO A 83 -10.85 32.44 8.39
N GLN A 84 -11.06 33.35 7.44
CA GLN A 84 -12.27 34.12 7.17
C GLN A 84 -13.55 33.25 7.08
N THR A 85 -14.63 33.78 7.65
CA THR A 85 -16.00 33.31 7.43
C THR A 85 -16.57 34.01 6.20
N LEU A 86 -16.97 33.24 5.19
CA LEU A 86 -17.48 33.76 3.93
C LEU A 86 -18.96 34.18 4.03
N HIS A 87 -19.43 34.93 3.02
CA HIS A 87 -20.83 35.33 2.87
C HIS A 87 -21.39 36.16 4.05
N VAL A 88 -20.53 36.98 4.66
CA VAL A 88 -20.91 37.97 5.70
C VAL A 88 -20.77 39.37 5.11
N ASP A 89 -21.90 39.99 4.74
CA ASP A 89 -21.92 41.38 4.26
C ASP A 89 -21.91 42.39 5.42
N ALA A 90 -22.59 42.06 6.53
CA ALA A 90 -22.67 42.83 7.77
C ALA A 90 -23.05 41.93 8.96
N PRO A 91 -22.78 42.33 10.22
CA PRO A 91 -23.32 41.64 11.40
C PRO A 91 -24.85 41.67 11.42
N THR A 92 -25.49 40.63 11.98
CA THR A 92 -26.96 40.60 12.08
C THR A 92 -27.47 41.63 13.10
N PRO A 93 -28.54 42.40 12.79
CA PRO A 93 -29.14 43.36 13.71
C PRO A 93 -29.97 42.71 14.83
N GLU A 94 -30.23 41.40 14.74
CA GLU A 94 -30.95 40.61 15.78
C GLU A 94 -30.08 40.32 17.03
N VAL A 95 -28.88 40.93 17.10
CA VAL A 95 -27.87 40.73 18.15
C VAL A 95 -27.29 42.10 18.52
N ASP A 96 -27.31 42.44 19.80
CA ASP A 96 -26.54 43.56 20.33
C ASP A 96 -25.05 43.16 20.44
N TRP A 97 -24.28 43.50 19.42
CA TRP A 97 -22.83 43.28 19.39
C TRP A 97 -22.04 44.21 20.33
N THR A 98 -22.68 45.21 20.95
CA THR A 98 -22.04 46.09 21.95
C THR A 98 -22.07 45.51 23.36
N ALA A 99 -22.91 44.49 23.62
CA ALA A 99 -23.06 43.83 24.92
C ALA A 99 -21.84 42.98 25.37
N GLY A 100 -20.77 42.89 24.56
CA GLY A 100 -19.54 42.19 24.92
C GLY A 100 -18.50 42.18 23.79
N ALA A 101 -17.24 41.95 24.13
CA ALA A 101 -16.11 41.96 23.21
C ALA A 101 -16.07 40.67 22.35
N VAL A 102 -16.85 40.63 21.28
CA VAL A 102 -16.86 39.53 20.28
C VAL A 102 -16.79 40.14 18.87
N SER A 103 -15.86 39.67 18.05
CA SER A 103 -15.62 40.18 16.69
C SER A 103 -15.75 39.07 15.65
N LEU A 104 -16.53 39.31 14.60
CA LEU A 104 -16.69 38.36 13.50
C LEU A 104 -15.39 38.29 12.67
N LEU A 105 -14.98 37.08 12.30
CA LEU A 105 -13.88 36.81 11.37
C LEU A 105 -14.32 37.09 9.93
N THR A 106 -14.54 38.37 9.60
CA THR A 106 -14.88 38.87 8.26
C THR A 106 -13.68 38.94 7.32
N GLU A 107 -12.46 38.76 7.83
CA GLU A 107 -11.21 38.64 7.09
C GLU A 107 -10.27 37.62 7.78
N PRO A 108 -9.16 37.18 7.14
CA PRO A 108 -8.16 36.34 7.79
C PRO A 108 -7.38 37.11 8.85
N VAL A 109 -7.28 36.58 10.07
CA VAL A 109 -6.60 37.24 11.20
C VAL A 109 -5.36 36.44 11.61
N GLU A 110 -4.22 37.12 11.72
CA GLU A 110 -3.01 36.51 12.30
C GLU A 110 -3.26 36.16 13.77
N TRP A 111 -3.01 34.91 14.13
CA TRP A 111 -3.19 34.38 15.48
C TRP A 111 -1.81 34.05 16.03
N SER A 112 -1.08 35.05 16.51
CA SER A 112 0.20 34.87 17.21
C SER A 112 -0.02 34.48 18.68
N ALA A 113 0.87 33.64 19.22
CA ALA A 113 0.79 33.17 20.60
C ALA A 113 1.14 34.30 21.59
N ASN A 114 0.28 34.51 22.59
CA ASN A 114 0.21 35.75 23.37
C ASN A 114 0.46 35.53 24.88
N GLY A 115 1.49 34.75 25.22
CA GLY A 115 1.85 34.40 26.61
C GLY A 115 1.14 33.17 27.16
N HIS A 116 0.19 32.61 26.40
CA HIS A 116 -0.41 31.30 26.61
C HIS A 116 -0.54 30.56 25.26
N PRO A 117 -0.77 29.23 25.24
CA PRO A 117 -1.07 28.51 24.01
C PRO A 117 -2.33 29.05 23.33
N ARG A 118 -2.39 28.96 21.99
CA ARG A 118 -3.58 29.27 21.21
C ARG A 118 -4.75 28.38 21.64
N ARG A 119 -5.94 28.94 21.87
CA ARG A 119 -7.12 28.21 22.34
C ARG A 119 -8.40 28.56 21.58
N ALA A 120 -9.15 27.55 21.14
CA ALA A 120 -10.43 27.74 20.47
C ALA A 120 -11.55 26.88 21.06
N GLY A 121 -12.73 27.47 21.20
CA GLY A 121 -13.98 26.74 21.38
C GLY A 121 -14.54 26.26 20.04
N VAL A 122 -15.17 25.09 20.01
CA VAL A 122 -15.87 24.57 18.82
C VAL A 122 -17.28 24.14 19.22
N SER A 123 -18.28 24.86 18.69
CA SER A 123 -19.71 24.60 18.89
C SER A 123 -20.30 23.75 17.76
N SER A 124 -21.21 22.83 18.10
CA SER A 124 -22.03 22.12 17.12
C SER A 124 -23.35 21.69 17.75
N PHE A 125 -24.47 22.11 17.17
CA PHE A 125 -25.81 21.81 17.68
C PHE A 125 -26.55 20.87 16.71
N GLY A 126 -27.29 19.92 17.25
CA GLY A 126 -28.20 19.07 16.49
C GLY A 126 -29.60 19.69 16.45
N ILE A 127 -30.32 19.50 15.34
CA ILE A 127 -31.71 19.99 15.15
C ILE A 127 -32.70 19.52 16.24
N SER A 128 -32.34 18.48 17.01
CA SER A 128 -33.05 17.99 18.20
C SER A 128 -32.80 18.78 19.49
N GLY A 129 -31.99 19.85 19.46
CA GLY A 129 -31.51 20.57 20.64
C GLY A 129 -30.32 19.91 21.35
N THR A 130 -29.66 18.93 20.71
CA THR A 130 -28.48 18.26 21.27
C THR A 130 -27.23 19.09 21.02
N ASN A 131 -26.72 19.74 22.06
CA ASN A 131 -25.62 20.71 21.92
C ASN A 131 -24.27 20.12 22.35
N ALA A 132 -23.25 20.30 21.51
CA ALA A 132 -21.86 20.03 21.81
C ALA A 132 -21.04 21.34 21.78
N HIS A 133 -20.08 21.44 22.70
CA HIS A 133 -19.08 22.50 22.74
C HIS A 133 -17.81 21.92 23.37
N VAL A 134 -16.70 21.93 22.64
CA VAL A 134 -15.38 21.50 23.12
C VAL A 134 -14.43 22.69 23.10
N ILE A 135 -13.39 22.65 23.95
CA ILE A 135 -12.27 23.59 23.88
C ILE A 135 -11.06 22.77 23.43
N ILE A 136 -10.33 23.29 22.45
CA ILE A 136 -9.04 22.75 22.01
C ILE A 136 -7.93 23.76 22.30
N GLU A 137 -6.74 23.23 22.54
CA GLU A 137 -5.52 23.96 22.88
C GLU A 137 -4.41 23.51 21.92
N GLU A 138 -3.56 24.44 21.52
CA GLU A 138 -2.33 24.17 20.79
C GLU A 138 -1.37 23.31 21.63
N GLY A 139 -0.88 22.21 21.05
CA GLY A 139 0.16 21.38 21.67
C GLY A 139 1.55 22.02 21.54
N ASP A 140 2.54 21.42 22.22
CA ASP A 140 3.93 21.87 22.15
C ASP A 140 4.40 22.09 20.70
N ALA A 141 4.97 23.27 20.43
CA ALA A 141 5.43 23.62 19.10
C ALA A 141 6.45 22.57 18.61
N PRO A 142 6.26 21.96 17.42
CA PRO A 142 7.25 21.05 16.89
C PRO A 142 8.58 21.79 16.76
N SER A 143 9.68 21.18 17.19
CA SER A 143 11.00 21.78 17.07
C SER A 143 11.22 22.27 15.63
N PRO A 144 11.76 23.48 15.43
CA PRO A 144 11.96 24.02 14.09
C PRO A 144 12.58 22.99 13.17
N ALA A 145 12.04 22.85 11.97
CA ALA A 145 12.66 22.00 10.97
C ALA A 145 14.05 22.58 10.68
N ALA A 146 15.08 21.98 11.27
CA ALA A 146 16.46 22.27 10.90
C ALA A 146 16.56 22.14 9.38
N ASP A 147 17.22 23.13 8.76
CA ASP A 147 17.41 23.17 7.32
C ASP A 147 17.92 21.82 6.81
N VAL A 148 17.45 21.43 5.62
CA VAL A 148 17.85 20.14 5.02
C VAL A 148 19.36 20.21 4.78
N ALA A 149 20.12 19.57 5.66
CA ALA A 149 21.56 19.49 5.56
C ALA A 149 21.94 18.87 4.20
N PRO A 150 23.06 19.30 3.57
CA PRO A 150 23.56 18.66 2.36
C PRO A 150 23.63 17.15 2.55
N GLN A 151 23.28 16.38 1.52
CA GLN A 151 23.26 14.92 1.60
C GLN A 151 24.64 14.40 1.98
N ASP A 152 24.74 13.82 3.17
CA ASP A 152 25.97 13.21 3.67
C ASP A 152 26.25 11.93 2.86
N PRO A 153 27.43 11.79 2.20
CA PRO A 153 27.82 10.54 1.55
C PRO A 153 27.87 9.33 2.52
N GLN A 154 27.97 9.58 3.82
CA GLN A 154 27.91 8.56 4.88
C GLN A 154 26.48 8.29 5.40
N ALA A 155 25.45 8.85 4.77
CA ALA A 155 24.06 8.61 5.16
C ALA A 155 23.76 7.10 5.27
N PRO A 156 23.07 6.66 6.35
CA PRO A 156 22.76 5.26 6.56
C PRO A 156 21.78 4.76 5.50
N VAL A 157 21.94 3.50 5.11
CA VAL A 157 20.92 2.80 4.31
C VAL A 157 19.63 2.71 5.12
N VAL A 158 18.49 3.06 4.52
CA VAL A 158 17.17 2.98 5.16
C VAL A 158 16.16 2.22 4.29
N PRO A 159 15.23 1.44 4.89
CA PRO A 159 14.18 0.77 4.15
C PRO A 159 12.94 1.66 4.03
N TRP A 160 12.36 1.74 2.83
CA TRP A 160 11.01 2.24 2.62
C TRP A 160 10.06 1.05 2.47
N VAL A 161 9.19 0.88 3.47
CA VAL A 161 8.28 -0.27 3.59
C VAL A 161 6.87 0.14 3.18
N LEU A 162 6.33 -0.48 2.13
CA LEU A 162 4.99 -0.23 1.61
C LEU A 162 4.09 -1.45 1.81
N SER A 163 2.78 -1.22 1.97
CA SER A 163 1.79 -2.29 1.83
C SER A 163 0.40 -1.77 1.39
N ALA A 164 -0.38 -2.64 0.76
CA ALA A 164 -1.72 -2.35 0.25
C ALA A 164 -2.66 -3.59 0.24
N LYS A 165 -3.93 -3.38 -0.11
CA LYS A 165 -4.93 -4.47 -0.25
C LYS A 165 -4.84 -5.23 -1.57
N SER A 166 -4.19 -4.68 -2.59
CA SER A 166 -3.98 -5.31 -3.90
C SER A 166 -2.68 -4.82 -4.53
N GLU A 167 -2.15 -5.57 -5.50
CA GLU A 167 -0.97 -5.20 -6.27
C GLU A 167 -1.10 -3.82 -6.94
N ALA A 168 -2.23 -3.56 -7.61
CA ALA A 168 -2.49 -2.27 -8.26
C ALA A 168 -2.55 -1.10 -7.26
N ALA A 169 -3.01 -1.33 -6.02
CA ALA A 169 -2.95 -0.35 -4.96
C ALA A 169 -1.54 -0.19 -4.37
N LEU A 170 -0.71 -1.24 -4.38
CA LEU A 170 0.70 -1.18 -3.98
C LEU A 170 1.53 -0.36 -4.99
N ARG A 171 1.38 -0.63 -6.29
CA ARG A 171 1.96 0.15 -7.39
C ARG A 171 1.50 1.61 -7.36
N GLY A 172 0.19 1.84 -7.17
CA GLY A 172 -0.37 3.18 -7.02
C GLY A 172 0.15 3.93 -5.78
N GLN A 173 0.49 3.22 -4.70
CA GLN A 173 1.10 3.81 -3.51
C GLN A 173 2.59 4.13 -3.74
N ALA A 174 3.31 3.27 -4.44
CA ALA A 174 4.70 3.51 -4.86
C ALA A 174 4.82 4.77 -5.74
N ALA A 175 3.96 4.91 -6.76
CA ALA A 175 3.91 6.10 -7.62
C ALA A 175 3.68 7.40 -6.81
N ARG A 176 2.75 7.38 -5.85
CA ARG A 176 2.48 8.53 -4.98
C ARG A 176 3.66 8.87 -4.07
N LEU A 177 4.31 7.86 -3.50
CA LEU A 177 5.47 8.05 -2.63
C LEU A 177 6.69 8.57 -3.40
N ALA A 178 6.97 8.01 -4.59
CA ALA A 178 8.01 8.49 -5.48
C ALA A 178 7.78 9.95 -5.92
N SER A 179 6.54 10.30 -6.27
CA SER A 179 6.19 11.68 -6.65
C SER A 179 6.35 12.67 -5.49
N PHE A 180 6.11 12.23 -4.25
CA PHE A 180 6.33 13.02 -3.04
C PHE A 180 7.83 13.21 -2.74
N ALA A 181 8.60 12.12 -2.71
CA ALA A 181 10.03 12.16 -2.39
C ALA A 181 10.88 12.88 -3.45
N SER A 182 10.42 12.92 -4.71
CA SER A 182 11.07 13.67 -5.79
C SER A 182 11.13 15.19 -5.54
N GLY A 183 10.44 15.71 -4.52
CA GLY A 183 10.58 17.10 -4.07
C GLY A 183 11.88 17.40 -3.31
N GLY A 184 12.67 16.40 -2.91
CA GLY A 184 14.00 16.54 -2.30
C GLY A 184 14.05 17.15 -0.89
N ALA A 185 12.93 17.64 -0.37
CA ALA A 185 12.86 18.38 0.90
C ALA A 185 12.73 17.50 2.15
N GLN A 186 12.67 16.17 2.00
CA GLN A 186 12.48 15.22 3.10
C GLN A 186 13.68 14.28 3.23
N SER A 187 14.17 14.07 4.46
CA SER A 187 15.17 13.05 4.74
C SER A 187 14.64 11.66 4.38
N PRO A 188 15.41 10.79 3.69
CA PRO A 188 15.02 9.42 3.43
C PRO A 188 14.71 8.63 4.71
N ALA A 189 15.39 8.95 5.82
CA ALA A 189 15.14 8.35 7.13
C ALA A 189 13.81 8.81 7.74
N ASP A 190 13.46 10.11 7.63
CA ASP A 190 12.17 10.63 8.09
C ASP A 190 11.01 9.96 7.32
N VAL A 191 11.18 9.78 6.00
CA VAL A 191 10.20 9.07 5.14
C VAL A 191 10.07 7.60 5.53
N GLY A 192 11.20 6.89 5.65
CA GLY A 192 11.23 5.46 6.01
C GLY A 192 10.61 5.18 7.38
N TRP A 193 10.95 5.99 8.38
CA TRP A 193 10.37 5.92 9.72
C TRP A 193 8.86 6.19 9.69
N SER A 194 8.43 7.22 8.96
CA SER A 194 7.01 7.59 8.84
C SER A 194 6.18 6.50 8.18
N LEU A 195 6.76 5.68 7.30
CA LEU A 195 6.08 4.53 6.70
C LEU A 195 5.74 3.45 7.73
N LEU A 196 6.55 3.28 8.78
CA LEU A 196 6.29 2.29 9.84
C LEU A 196 5.03 2.62 10.66
N SER A 197 4.56 3.87 10.62
CA SER A 197 3.28 4.28 11.23
C SER A 197 2.03 3.81 10.45
N ARG A 198 2.20 3.31 9.22
CA ARG A 198 1.09 2.92 8.35
C ARG A 198 0.61 1.48 8.65
N SER A 199 -0.68 1.23 8.47
CA SER A 199 -1.26 -0.10 8.66
C SER A 199 -0.66 -1.12 7.69
N ARG A 200 -0.07 -2.21 8.22
CA ARG A 200 0.45 -3.35 7.44
C ARG A 200 -0.71 -4.08 6.73
N MET A 201 -0.50 -4.49 5.48
CA MET A 201 -1.48 -5.17 4.62
C MET A 201 -0.85 -6.37 3.89
N PRO A 202 -1.62 -7.23 3.17
CA PRO A 202 -1.09 -8.46 2.56
C PRO A 202 -0.09 -8.20 1.42
N TRP A 203 -0.46 -7.35 0.46
CA TRP A 203 0.46 -6.96 -0.61
C TRP A 203 1.49 -6.01 -0.05
N ARG A 204 2.78 -6.35 -0.18
CA ARG A 204 3.90 -5.70 0.49
C ARG A 204 5.01 -5.40 -0.52
N ALA A 205 5.70 -4.29 -0.33
CA ALA A 205 6.94 -3.98 -1.04
C ALA A 205 7.98 -3.37 -0.10
N VAL A 206 9.26 -3.60 -0.38
CA VAL A 206 10.40 -2.97 0.29
C VAL A 206 11.42 -2.56 -0.75
N VAL A 207 11.96 -1.37 -0.56
CA VAL A 207 13.15 -0.87 -1.25
C VAL A 207 14.11 -0.30 -0.21
N ALA A 208 15.41 -0.45 -0.42
CA ALA A 208 16.45 0.02 0.47
C ALA A 208 17.54 0.74 -0.33
N GLY A 209 18.09 1.80 0.27
CA GLY A 209 19.04 2.72 -0.37
C GLY A 209 19.44 3.84 0.59
N ARG A 210 20.32 4.72 0.15
CA ARG A 210 20.81 5.87 0.95
C ARG A 210 20.18 7.18 0.51
N ASP A 211 19.87 7.31 -0.78
CA ASP A 211 19.38 8.53 -1.39
C ASP A 211 17.86 8.50 -1.63
N GLY A 212 17.21 9.65 -1.43
CA GLY A 212 15.78 9.82 -1.69
C GLY A 212 15.44 9.79 -3.19
N ALA A 213 16.35 10.19 -4.08
CA ALA A 213 16.11 10.13 -5.52
C ALA A 213 16.34 8.71 -6.09
N GLU A 214 17.35 7.97 -5.62
CA GLU A 214 17.53 6.52 -5.79
C GLU A 214 16.25 5.77 -5.40
N LEU A 215 15.79 5.91 -4.15
CA LEU A 215 14.60 5.26 -3.62
C LEU A 215 13.32 5.67 -4.38
N ALA A 216 13.22 6.93 -4.82
CA ALA A 216 12.11 7.39 -5.66
C ALA A 216 12.17 6.88 -7.11
N ALA A 217 13.36 6.58 -7.66
CA ALA A 217 13.50 5.98 -8.98
C ALA A 217 12.99 4.53 -8.96
N ALA A 218 13.54 3.70 -8.07
CA ALA A 218 13.09 2.32 -7.87
C ALA A 218 11.57 2.21 -7.67
N LEU A 219 10.95 3.12 -6.91
CA LEU A 219 9.49 3.16 -6.75
C LEU A 219 8.71 3.64 -7.97
N ARG A 220 9.27 4.48 -8.86
CA ARG A 220 8.66 4.78 -10.18
C ARG A 220 8.68 3.54 -11.05
N ASP A 221 9.82 2.88 -11.14
CA ASP A 221 10.07 1.78 -12.06
C ASP A 221 9.22 0.56 -11.65
N PHE A 222 9.12 0.30 -10.34
CA PHE A 222 8.19 -0.68 -9.77
C PHE A 222 6.71 -0.34 -10.03
N ALA A 223 6.33 0.94 -9.94
CA ALA A 223 4.98 1.36 -10.27
C ALA A 223 4.66 1.20 -11.77
N ALA A 224 5.67 1.37 -12.64
CA ALA A 224 5.60 1.17 -14.09
C ALA A 224 5.68 -0.31 -14.53
N ALA A 225 5.91 -1.23 -13.58
CA ALA A 225 6.10 -2.67 -13.80
C ALA A 225 7.40 -3.07 -14.51
N ASP A 226 8.47 -2.30 -14.35
CA ASP A 226 9.81 -2.69 -14.77
C ASP A 226 10.35 -3.84 -13.89
N PRO A 227 10.78 -4.99 -14.46
CA PRO A 227 11.42 -6.07 -13.71
C PRO A 227 12.76 -5.69 -13.07
N ALA A 228 13.44 -4.64 -13.56
CA ALA A 228 14.75 -4.20 -13.08
C ALA A 228 14.68 -3.24 -11.87
N ALA A 229 13.49 -2.88 -11.39
CA ALA A 229 13.24 -1.81 -10.43
C ALA A 229 13.92 -1.94 -9.03
N GLY A 230 14.56 -3.07 -8.70
CA GLY A 230 15.21 -3.30 -7.39
C GLY A 230 14.25 -3.43 -6.19
N VAL A 231 12.95 -3.21 -6.38
CA VAL A 231 11.93 -3.29 -5.33
C VAL A 231 11.47 -4.74 -5.15
N VAL A 232 11.64 -5.28 -3.94
CA VAL A 232 11.12 -6.61 -3.60
C VAL A 232 9.66 -6.50 -3.23
N SER A 233 8.78 -7.34 -3.77
CA SER A 233 7.34 -7.30 -3.49
C SER A 233 6.66 -8.67 -3.56
N GLY A 234 5.49 -8.79 -2.92
CA GLY A 234 4.72 -10.03 -2.88
C GLY A 234 3.36 -9.88 -2.17
N PRO A 235 2.49 -10.90 -2.27
CA PRO A 235 1.12 -10.87 -1.72
C PRO A 235 1.00 -11.31 -0.25
N GLY A 236 2.11 -11.66 0.41
CA GLY A 236 2.11 -12.10 1.81
C GLY A 236 1.63 -13.54 2.03
N THR A 237 2.14 -14.50 1.25
CA THR A 237 1.79 -15.94 1.29
C THR A 237 1.98 -16.62 2.65
N GLY A 238 2.99 -16.22 3.42
CA GLY A 238 3.36 -16.80 4.71
C GLY A 238 4.53 -17.78 4.63
N ALA A 239 4.94 -18.31 5.78
CA ALA A 239 6.02 -19.30 5.90
C ALA A 239 5.54 -20.70 6.35
N GLY A 240 4.22 -20.93 6.36
CA GLY A 240 3.64 -22.21 6.82
C GLY A 240 3.93 -22.46 8.31
N ALA A 241 4.65 -23.53 8.62
CA ALA A 241 5.14 -23.86 9.95
C ALA A 241 6.19 -22.85 10.49
N GLY A 242 6.86 -22.10 9.61
CA GLY A 242 7.81 -21.05 9.97
C GLY A 242 9.00 -20.97 9.00
N VAL A 243 9.96 -20.11 9.33
CA VAL A 243 11.17 -19.93 8.53
C VAL A 243 12.23 -20.97 8.92
N VAL A 244 12.85 -21.63 7.94
CA VAL A 244 14.04 -22.47 8.11
C VAL A 244 15.28 -21.62 7.86
N PHE A 245 16.26 -21.68 8.76
CA PHE A 245 17.61 -21.18 8.45
C PHE A 245 18.45 -22.31 7.87
N VAL A 246 18.97 -22.06 6.66
CA VAL A 246 19.79 -22.99 5.89
C VAL A 246 21.25 -22.51 5.91
N PHE A 247 22.17 -23.38 6.29
CA PHE A 247 23.58 -23.06 6.43
C PHE A 247 24.42 -23.83 5.39
N PRO A 248 25.04 -23.17 4.40
CA PRO A 248 25.80 -23.85 3.35
C PRO A 248 27.17 -24.37 3.78
N GLY A 249 27.74 -25.23 2.93
CA GLY A 249 29.12 -25.69 3.04
C GLY A 249 30.16 -24.63 2.63
N GLN A 250 31.34 -25.10 2.20
CA GLN A 250 32.37 -24.24 1.60
C GLN A 250 31.95 -23.85 0.17
N GLY A 251 32.28 -22.63 -0.27
CA GLY A 251 31.96 -22.11 -1.61
C GLY A 251 31.24 -20.74 -1.61
N SER A 252 30.66 -20.33 -0.48
CA SER A 252 29.98 -19.03 -0.32
C SER A 252 30.94 -17.87 -0.04
N GLN A 253 32.24 -18.14 0.22
CA GLN A 253 33.21 -17.11 0.59
C GLN A 253 33.60 -16.14 -0.54
N TRP A 254 33.98 -14.93 -0.14
CA TRP A 254 34.61 -13.90 -0.98
C TRP A 254 35.35 -12.86 -0.13
N ALA A 255 36.37 -12.20 -0.68
CA ALA A 255 37.13 -11.19 0.07
C ALA A 255 36.29 -9.94 0.32
N GLY A 256 36.13 -9.55 1.59
CA GLY A 256 35.25 -8.49 2.06
C GLY A 256 33.86 -8.95 2.51
N MET A 257 33.57 -10.25 2.53
CA MET A 257 32.20 -10.80 2.52
C MET A 257 31.20 -10.36 3.60
N ALA A 258 31.67 -9.82 4.72
CA ALA A 258 30.83 -9.19 5.73
C ALA A 258 31.46 -7.91 6.32
N ALA A 259 32.46 -7.34 5.64
CA ALA A 259 33.24 -6.22 6.16
C ALA A 259 32.41 -4.94 6.37
N GLU A 260 31.42 -4.67 5.51
CA GLU A 260 30.50 -3.55 5.72
C GLU A 260 29.58 -3.81 6.93
N LEU A 261 29.02 -5.02 7.08
CA LEU A 261 28.21 -5.35 8.27
C LEU A 261 29.02 -5.31 9.57
N LEU A 262 30.29 -5.68 9.54
CA LEU A 262 31.21 -5.60 10.68
C LEU A 262 31.49 -4.15 11.14
N ALA A 263 31.31 -3.17 10.25
CA ALA A 263 31.39 -1.75 10.56
C ALA A 263 30.01 -1.09 10.82
N SER A 264 28.93 -1.57 10.20
CA SER A 264 27.61 -0.91 10.19
C SER A 264 26.53 -1.57 11.05
N SER A 265 26.69 -2.84 11.45
CA SER A 265 25.73 -3.58 12.27
C SER A 265 26.33 -3.97 13.62
N PRO A 266 25.99 -3.26 14.72
CA PRO A 266 26.47 -3.59 16.06
C PRO A 266 26.12 -5.01 16.51
N VAL A 267 25.01 -5.57 16.01
CA VAL A 267 24.61 -6.97 16.28
C VAL A 267 25.57 -7.94 15.58
N PHE A 268 25.92 -7.68 14.32
CA PHE A 268 26.87 -8.52 13.59
C PHE A 268 28.25 -8.45 14.25
N ALA A 269 28.72 -7.24 14.59
CA ALA A 269 30.03 -7.06 15.20
C ALA A 269 30.15 -7.79 16.55
N ALA A 270 29.17 -7.66 17.43
CA ALA A 270 29.17 -8.35 18.73
C ALA A 270 29.17 -9.89 18.56
N ALA A 271 28.29 -10.43 17.71
CA ALA A 271 28.24 -11.87 17.45
C ALA A 271 29.54 -12.39 16.80
N PHE A 272 30.18 -11.60 15.94
CA PHE A 272 31.45 -11.96 15.32
C PHE A 272 32.60 -11.93 16.34
N ASP A 273 32.64 -10.97 17.27
CA ASP A 273 33.63 -10.94 18.34
C ASP A 273 33.44 -12.09 19.35
N GLU A 274 32.20 -12.50 19.66
CA GLU A 274 31.94 -13.71 20.45
C GLU A 274 32.46 -14.98 19.72
N CYS A 275 32.24 -15.09 18.42
CA CYS A 275 32.75 -16.19 17.59
C CYS A 275 34.29 -16.17 17.50
N ALA A 276 34.91 -15.00 17.31
CA ALA A 276 36.37 -14.84 17.25
C ALA A 276 37.03 -15.14 18.61
N THR A 277 36.39 -14.71 19.71
CA THR A 277 36.82 -15.06 21.08
C THR A 277 36.79 -16.57 21.29
N ALA A 278 35.71 -17.24 20.87
CA ALA A 278 35.61 -18.70 20.94
C ALA A 278 36.67 -19.42 20.08
N LEU A 279 37.01 -18.87 18.92
CA LEU A 279 38.06 -19.42 18.04
C LEU A 279 39.48 -19.26 18.58
N SER A 280 39.76 -18.20 19.36
CA SER A 280 41.11 -17.89 19.88
C SER A 280 41.80 -19.00 20.69
N SER A 281 41.04 -19.99 21.18
CA SER A 281 41.59 -21.17 21.87
C SER A 281 42.02 -22.31 20.93
N PHE A 282 41.77 -22.18 19.63
CA PHE A 282 42.00 -23.23 18.62
C PHE A 282 42.76 -22.75 17.38
N VAL A 283 42.94 -21.43 17.21
CA VAL A 283 43.67 -20.80 16.09
C VAL A 283 44.68 -19.76 16.59
N ASP A 284 45.75 -19.56 15.83
CA ASP A 284 46.88 -18.66 16.09
C ASP A 284 46.83 -17.35 15.27
N TRP A 285 45.70 -17.07 14.62
CA TRP A 285 45.48 -15.93 13.72
C TRP A 285 44.14 -15.24 14.01
N ASP A 286 44.02 -13.96 13.63
CA ASP A 286 42.79 -13.16 13.82
C ASP A 286 41.75 -13.43 12.72
N PRO A 287 40.54 -13.93 13.05
CA PRO A 287 39.46 -14.12 12.08
C PRO A 287 39.02 -12.84 11.36
N ARG A 288 39.26 -11.65 11.93
CA ARG A 288 38.94 -10.36 11.30
C ARG A 288 39.87 -10.05 10.13
N ALA A 289 41.15 -10.46 10.19
CA ALA A 289 42.11 -10.24 9.10
C ALA A 289 41.79 -11.08 7.86
N VAL A 290 41.38 -12.34 8.06
CA VAL A 290 41.02 -13.28 6.99
C VAL A 290 39.80 -12.79 6.17
N LEU A 291 38.88 -12.02 6.76
CA LEU A 291 37.70 -11.52 6.05
C LEU A 291 38.02 -10.69 4.80
N THR A 292 39.16 -10.00 4.78
CA THR A 292 39.56 -9.08 3.69
C THR A 292 40.65 -9.64 2.79
N ASP A 293 41.27 -10.76 3.15
CA ASP A 293 42.44 -11.31 2.46
C ASP A 293 42.02 -12.49 1.54
N PRO A 294 42.22 -12.39 0.21
CA PRO A 294 41.82 -13.46 -0.70
C PRO A 294 42.67 -14.73 -0.55
N GLU A 295 43.97 -14.61 -0.24
CA GLU A 295 44.89 -15.76 -0.14
C GLU A 295 44.60 -16.58 1.13
N LEU A 296 44.28 -15.90 2.24
CA LEU A 296 43.85 -16.57 3.47
C LEU A 296 42.47 -17.24 3.34
N LEU A 297 41.61 -16.78 2.42
CA LEU A 297 40.30 -17.39 2.13
C LEU A 297 40.35 -18.61 1.21
N GLU A 298 41.50 -18.93 0.61
CA GLU A 298 41.72 -20.20 -0.10
C GLU A 298 42.10 -21.34 0.86
N ARG A 299 42.68 -21.01 2.02
CA ARG A 299 43.18 -21.99 3.00
C ARG A 299 42.04 -22.61 3.81
N VAL A 300 41.85 -23.93 3.68
CA VAL A 300 40.74 -24.68 4.29
C VAL A 300 40.63 -24.47 5.81
N GLU A 301 41.77 -24.42 6.51
CA GLU A 301 41.82 -24.25 7.97
C GLU A 301 41.46 -22.84 8.45
N MET A 302 41.44 -21.84 7.55
CA MET A 302 41.09 -20.45 7.82
C MET A 302 39.69 -20.10 7.34
N VAL A 303 39.35 -20.49 6.10
CA VAL A 303 38.05 -20.17 5.49
C VAL A 303 36.89 -20.87 6.21
N GLN A 304 37.06 -22.10 6.69
CA GLN A 304 35.97 -22.84 7.34
C GLN A 304 35.53 -22.20 8.69
N PRO A 305 36.44 -21.88 9.63
CA PRO A 305 36.07 -21.17 10.85
C PRO A 305 35.52 -19.76 10.62
N VAL A 306 36.06 -19.02 9.64
CA VAL A 306 35.60 -17.66 9.32
C VAL A 306 34.21 -17.67 8.67
N LEU A 307 33.93 -18.64 7.79
CA LEU A 307 32.58 -18.88 7.28
C LEU A 307 31.60 -19.22 8.41
N TRP A 308 31.97 -20.10 9.35
CA TRP A 308 31.15 -20.41 10.53
C TRP A 308 30.84 -19.16 11.36
N ALA A 309 31.85 -18.33 11.66
CA ALA A 309 31.67 -17.09 12.41
C ALA A 309 30.74 -16.09 11.69
N VAL A 310 30.90 -15.91 10.37
CA VAL A 310 29.99 -15.08 9.56
C VAL A 310 28.56 -15.64 9.57
N MET A 311 28.39 -16.95 9.36
CA MET A 311 27.06 -17.58 9.31
C MET A 311 26.30 -17.48 10.64
N VAL A 312 26.97 -17.72 11.78
CA VAL A 312 26.37 -17.53 13.11
C VAL A 312 26.02 -16.05 13.34
N SER A 313 26.92 -15.13 12.98
CA SER A 313 26.68 -13.68 13.14
C SER A 313 25.53 -13.17 12.26
N LEU A 314 25.36 -13.70 11.04
CA LEU A 314 24.21 -13.41 10.19
C LEU A 314 22.89 -13.95 10.78
N ALA A 315 22.92 -15.11 11.45
CA ALA A 315 21.73 -15.65 12.11
C ALA A 315 21.24 -14.74 13.26
N GLU A 316 22.15 -14.19 14.06
CA GLU A 316 21.80 -13.21 15.10
C GLU A 316 21.28 -11.89 14.51
N VAL A 317 21.83 -11.44 13.37
CA VAL A 317 21.27 -10.29 12.65
C VAL A 317 19.82 -10.53 12.25
N TRP A 318 19.47 -11.65 11.58
CA TRP A 318 18.07 -11.95 11.22
C TRP A 318 17.15 -12.00 12.47
N GLN A 319 17.60 -12.65 13.54
CA GLN A 319 16.85 -12.76 14.79
C GLN A 319 16.63 -11.42 15.47
N SER A 320 17.57 -10.47 15.36
CA SER A 320 17.43 -9.11 15.89
C SER A 320 16.33 -8.31 15.18
N TYR A 321 16.10 -8.57 13.90
CA TYR A 321 14.97 -8.06 13.10
C TYR A 321 13.66 -8.86 13.31
N GLY A 322 13.62 -9.76 14.29
CA GLY A 322 12.45 -10.56 14.66
C GLY A 322 12.24 -11.83 13.84
N VAL A 323 13.01 -12.05 12.78
CA VAL A 323 12.94 -13.27 11.95
C VAL A 323 13.71 -14.38 12.66
N ARG A 324 12.99 -15.29 13.31
CA ARG A 324 13.57 -16.40 14.07
C ARG A 324 13.38 -17.73 13.33
N PRO A 325 14.36 -18.66 13.40
CA PRO A 325 14.21 -19.97 12.81
C PRO A 325 13.19 -20.80 13.60
N ALA A 326 12.28 -21.44 12.87
CA ALA A 326 11.38 -22.48 13.37
C ALA A 326 11.92 -23.90 13.09
N ALA A 327 12.96 -24.00 12.25
CA ALA A 327 13.87 -25.12 12.12
C ALA A 327 15.23 -24.64 11.59
N VAL A 328 16.26 -25.46 11.70
CA VAL A 328 17.55 -25.27 11.04
C VAL A 328 18.01 -26.53 10.30
N VAL A 329 18.74 -26.34 9.21
CA VAL A 329 19.39 -27.41 8.44
C VAL A 329 20.74 -26.91 7.92
N GLY A 330 21.74 -27.78 7.89
CA GLY A 330 23.07 -27.43 7.39
C GLY A 330 23.59 -28.42 6.36
N HIS A 331 24.40 -27.92 5.43
CA HIS A 331 25.07 -28.70 4.39
C HIS A 331 26.56 -28.78 4.70
N SER A 332 27.12 -29.99 4.82
CA SER A 332 28.54 -30.19 5.13
C SER A 332 28.92 -29.38 6.39
N GLN A 333 30.03 -28.63 6.36
CA GLN A 333 30.45 -27.75 7.47
C GLN A 333 29.37 -26.76 7.98
N GLY A 334 28.39 -26.38 7.16
CA GLY A 334 27.30 -25.48 7.56
C GLY A 334 26.45 -26.05 8.69
N GLU A 335 26.44 -27.38 8.85
CA GLU A 335 25.79 -28.05 9.97
C GLU A 335 26.39 -27.71 11.33
N ILE A 336 27.66 -27.28 11.39
CA ILE A 336 28.28 -26.78 12.62
C ILE A 336 27.64 -25.44 13.03
N ALA A 337 27.38 -24.56 12.07
CA ALA A 337 26.65 -23.30 12.32
C ALA A 337 25.17 -23.56 12.66
N ALA A 338 24.53 -24.52 11.98
CA ALA A 338 23.18 -24.95 12.31
C ALA A 338 23.08 -25.49 13.76
N ALA A 339 24.01 -26.34 14.19
CA ALA A 339 24.04 -26.86 15.56
C ALA A 339 24.28 -25.78 16.63
N CYS A 340 25.09 -24.75 16.33
CA CYS A 340 25.26 -23.58 17.20
C CYS A 340 23.95 -22.76 17.32
N VAL A 341 23.30 -22.45 16.19
CA VAL A 341 22.06 -21.65 16.16
C VAL A 341 20.86 -22.42 16.73
N ALA A 342 20.83 -23.76 16.57
CA ALA A 342 19.93 -24.63 17.33
C ALA A 342 20.20 -24.62 18.83
N GLY A 343 21.42 -24.25 19.25
CA GLY A 343 21.86 -24.31 20.63
C GLY A 343 22.29 -25.71 21.10
N ALA A 344 22.46 -26.64 20.17
CA ALA A 344 22.97 -28.00 20.42
C ALA A 344 24.48 -28.00 20.70
N LEU A 345 25.21 -27.03 20.15
CA LEU A 345 26.58 -26.67 20.56
C LEU A 345 26.59 -25.28 21.23
N SER A 346 27.62 -24.99 22.03
CA SER A 346 28.00 -23.60 22.33
C SER A 346 28.90 -23.01 21.24
N LEU A 347 29.21 -21.71 21.33
CA LEU A 347 30.21 -21.10 20.46
C LEU A 347 31.60 -21.70 20.67
N GLU A 348 31.99 -22.07 21.90
CA GLU A 348 33.28 -22.74 22.15
C GLU A 348 33.31 -24.16 21.55
N ASP A 349 32.23 -24.93 21.75
CA ASP A 349 32.08 -26.25 21.14
C ASP A 349 32.09 -26.17 19.60
N GLY A 350 31.38 -25.20 19.02
CA GLY A 350 31.33 -24.96 17.57
C GLY A 350 32.67 -24.52 16.99
N ALA A 351 33.36 -23.59 17.67
CA ALA A 351 34.71 -23.14 17.34
C ALA A 351 35.71 -24.30 17.36
N ARG A 352 35.65 -25.14 18.41
CA ARG A 352 36.43 -26.38 18.54
C ARG A 352 36.16 -27.33 17.37
N VAL A 353 34.90 -27.58 17.07
CA VAL A 353 34.51 -28.48 15.96
C VAL A 353 35.02 -27.95 14.62
N VAL A 354 34.76 -26.69 14.28
CA VAL A 354 35.13 -26.16 12.94
C VAL A 354 36.65 -26.03 12.77
N ALA A 355 37.38 -25.49 13.75
CA ALA A 355 38.82 -25.27 13.64
C ALA A 355 39.60 -26.59 13.62
N LEU A 356 39.29 -27.52 14.54
CA LEU A 356 40.02 -28.78 14.64
C LEU A 356 39.69 -29.72 13.47
N ARG A 357 38.43 -29.75 13.00
CA ARG A 357 38.05 -30.48 11.79
C ARG A 357 38.77 -29.95 10.56
N ALA A 358 38.77 -28.64 10.32
CA ALA A 358 39.41 -28.06 9.15
C ALA A 358 40.93 -28.29 9.15
N ARG A 359 41.57 -28.22 10.33
CA ARG A 359 42.99 -28.59 10.51
C ARG A 359 43.29 -30.06 10.22
N ALA A 360 42.41 -30.99 10.61
CA ALA A 360 42.57 -32.42 10.29
C ALA A 360 42.35 -32.69 8.79
N VAL A 361 41.32 -32.09 8.19
CA VAL A 361 41.01 -32.20 6.75
C VAL A 361 42.16 -31.67 5.87
N ARG A 362 42.94 -30.68 6.32
CA ARG A 362 44.16 -30.21 5.61
C ARG A 362 45.18 -31.32 5.34
N LYS A 363 45.18 -32.44 6.08
CA LYS A 363 46.04 -33.61 5.79
C LYS A 363 45.62 -34.42 4.56
N LEU A 364 44.42 -34.17 4.03
CA LEU A 364 43.86 -34.85 2.85
C LEU A 364 44.07 -34.05 1.54
N ALA A 365 44.65 -32.85 1.65
CA ALA A 365 44.95 -31.93 0.56
C ALA A 365 45.81 -32.58 -0.53
N GLY A 366 45.56 -32.21 -1.79
CA GLY A 366 46.16 -32.78 -3.01
C GLY A 366 45.77 -34.24 -3.34
N GLY A 367 45.11 -34.97 -2.42
CA GLY A 367 44.85 -36.41 -2.57
C GLY A 367 43.46 -36.80 -3.10
N GLY A 368 42.53 -35.86 -3.18
CA GLY A 368 41.13 -36.14 -3.55
C GLY A 368 40.51 -35.09 -4.46
N ALA A 369 39.36 -35.44 -5.04
CA ALA A 369 38.60 -34.54 -5.89
C ALA A 369 37.10 -34.67 -5.67
N MET A 370 36.35 -33.60 -5.96
CA MET A 370 34.89 -33.57 -5.91
C MET A 370 34.32 -33.02 -7.23
N VAL A 371 33.25 -33.63 -7.73
CA VAL A 371 32.61 -33.30 -9.02
C VAL A 371 31.11 -33.23 -8.84
N SER A 372 30.49 -32.11 -9.24
CA SER A 372 29.04 -32.01 -9.35
C SER A 372 28.58 -32.61 -10.67
N VAL A 373 27.54 -33.44 -10.62
CA VAL A 373 26.92 -34.12 -11.77
C VAL A 373 25.46 -33.65 -11.86
N ALA A 374 25.06 -33.15 -13.03
CA ALA A 374 23.72 -32.60 -13.25
C ALA A 374 22.72 -33.71 -13.65
N ALA A 375 22.48 -34.65 -12.74
CA ALA A 375 21.55 -35.76 -12.90
C ALA A 375 20.92 -36.17 -11.55
N PRO A 376 19.75 -36.85 -11.54
CA PRO A 376 19.15 -37.39 -10.31
C PRO A 376 20.02 -38.44 -9.62
N THR A 377 19.79 -38.64 -8.31
CA THR A 377 20.55 -39.56 -7.44
C THR A 377 20.61 -40.98 -8.01
N GLU A 378 19.49 -41.48 -8.51
CA GLU A 378 19.32 -42.82 -9.06
C GLU A 378 20.20 -43.00 -10.30
N ARG A 379 20.19 -41.99 -11.18
CA ARG A 379 21.00 -42.01 -12.40
C ARG A 379 22.50 -41.87 -12.09
N VAL A 380 22.89 -41.14 -11.05
CA VAL A 380 24.29 -41.08 -10.62
C VAL A 380 24.73 -42.39 -9.97
N ALA A 381 23.85 -43.07 -9.22
CA ALA A 381 24.12 -44.41 -8.70
C ALA A 381 24.26 -45.46 -9.81
N GLU A 382 23.45 -45.39 -10.88
CA GLU A 382 23.64 -46.20 -12.09
C GLU A 382 24.99 -45.93 -12.78
N LEU A 383 25.37 -44.67 -12.93
CA LEU A 383 26.62 -44.27 -13.60
C LEU A 383 27.87 -44.68 -12.79
N LEU A 384 27.78 -44.69 -11.45
CA LEU A 384 28.85 -45.14 -10.55
C LEU A 384 29.02 -46.67 -10.51
N ALA A 385 28.10 -47.46 -11.07
CA ALA A 385 28.17 -48.91 -11.03
C ALA A 385 29.37 -49.44 -11.83
N GLY A 386 30.45 -49.79 -11.13
CA GLY A 386 31.73 -50.23 -11.71
C GLY A 386 32.88 -49.23 -11.55
N HIS A 387 32.66 -48.07 -10.93
CA HIS A 387 33.71 -47.07 -10.64
C HIS A 387 34.14 -47.12 -9.17
N ASP A 388 34.98 -48.09 -8.83
CA ASP A 388 35.54 -48.24 -7.48
C ASP A 388 36.34 -46.99 -7.05
N GLY A 389 36.23 -46.63 -5.77
CA GLY A 389 36.92 -45.47 -5.19
C GLY A 389 36.25 -44.11 -5.43
N VAL A 390 35.14 -44.06 -6.17
CA VAL A 390 34.26 -42.87 -6.29
C VAL A 390 32.93 -43.13 -5.58
N SER A 391 32.39 -42.13 -4.89
CA SER A 391 31.16 -42.26 -4.07
C SER A 391 30.31 -41.01 -4.12
N ILE A 392 28.99 -41.13 -3.90
CA ILE A 392 28.12 -39.96 -3.72
C ILE A 392 28.51 -39.26 -2.40
N ALA A 393 28.84 -37.97 -2.51
CA ALA A 393 29.31 -37.11 -1.43
C ALA A 393 28.24 -36.10 -0.97
N ALA A 394 27.35 -35.68 -1.88
CA ALA A 394 26.15 -34.92 -1.53
C ALA A 394 25.02 -35.09 -2.55
N VAL A 395 23.78 -34.95 -2.11
CA VAL A 395 22.59 -34.76 -2.95
C VAL A 395 22.03 -33.39 -2.62
N ASN A 396 22.20 -32.43 -3.53
CA ASN A 396 21.90 -31.01 -3.30
C ASN A 396 20.47 -30.61 -3.75
N GLY A 397 19.84 -31.43 -4.58
CA GLY A 397 18.50 -31.20 -5.13
C GLY A 397 18.16 -32.23 -6.21
N PRO A 398 16.93 -32.24 -6.76
CA PRO A 398 16.43 -33.29 -7.65
C PRO A 398 17.26 -33.56 -8.92
N GLY A 399 18.03 -32.57 -9.40
CA GLY A 399 18.93 -32.70 -10.55
C GLY A 399 20.40 -32.41 -10.24
N SER A 400 20.80 -32.38 -8.97
CA SER A 400 22.12 -31.89 -8.54
C SER A 400 22.74 -32.80 -7.48
N VAL A 401 23.71 -33.62 -7.92
CA VAL A 401 24.46 -34.55 -7.08
C VAL A 401 25.94 -34.15 -7.10
N VAL A 402 26.68 -34.50 -6.05
CA VAL A 402 28.15 -34.38 -5.98
C VAL A 402 28.72 -35.76 -5.69
N VAL A 403 29.72 -36.16 -6.47
CA VAL A 403 30.55 -37.34 -6.20
C VAL A 403 31.93 -36.91 -5.70
N ALA A 404 32.57 -37.75 -4.90
CA ALA A 404 33.93 -37.55 -4.43
C ALA A 404 34.69 -38.87 -4.26
N GLY A 405 36.01 -38.79 -4.37
CA GLY A 405 36.92 -39.92 -4.29
C GLY A 405 38.38 -39.48 -4.45
N LEU A 406 39.29 -40.45 -4.59
CA LEU A 406 40.69 -40.17 -4.93
C LEU A 406 40.79 -39.55 -6.32
N THR A 407 41.78 -38.69 -6.54
CA THR A 407 41.92 -37.88 -7.76
C THR A 407 41.85 -38.71 -9.05
N GLY A 408 42.61 -39.81 -9.14
CA GLY A 408 42.63 -40.69 -10.32
C GLY A 408 41.26 -41.30 -10.69
N PRO A 409 40.61 -42.06 -9.80
CA PRO A 409 39.26 -42.58 -10.02
C PRO A 409 38.22 -41.51 -10.37
N VAL A 410 38.30 -40.31 -9.77
CA VAL A 410 37.41 -39.19 -10.12
C VAL A 410 37.70 -38.64 -11.52
N ASP A 411 38.96 -38.55 -11.93
CA ASP A 411 39.34 -38.11 -13.29
C ASP A 411 38.92 -39.12 -14.36
N GLU A 412 38.99 -40.42 -14.07
CA GLU A 412 38.44 -41.49 -14.91
C GLU A 412 36.91 -41.38 -15.01
N PHE A 413 36.23 -41.15 -13.89
CA PHE A 413 34.77 -40.97 -13.89
C PHE A 413 34.32 -39.71 -14.64
N VAL A 414 35.07 -38.60 -14.54
CA VAL A 414 34.81 -37.39 -15.36
C VAL A 414 34.87 -37.70 -16.85
N ARG A 415 35.93 -38.38 -17.32
CA ARG A 415 36.01 -38.82 -18.72
C ARG A 415 34.82 -39.70 -19.13
N TYR A 416 34.43 -40.65 -18.27
CA TYR A 416 33.29 -41.53 -18.52
C TYR A 416 31.98 -40.75 -18.65
N LEU A 417 31.78 -39.69 -17.84
CA LEU A 417 30.63 -38.78 -17.96
C LEU A 417 30.67 -37.95 -19.25
N ASP A 418 31.85 -37.40 -19.60
CA ASP A 418 32.04 -36.60 -20.82
C ASP A 418 31.79 -37.43 -22.09
N GLU A 419 32.29 -38.67 -22.15
CA GLU A 419 32.01 -39.67 -23.20
C GLU A 419 30.50 -39.97 -23.38
N ARG A 420 29.67 -39.65 -22.38
CA ARG A 420 28.22 -39.90 -22.35
C ARG A 420 27.40 -38.60 -22.37
N GLU A 421 28.05 -37.47 -22.67
CA GLU A 421 27.49 -36.11 -22.67
C GLU A 421 26.82 -35.70 -21.33
N VAL A 422 27.17 -36.37 -20.22
CA VAL A 422 26.59 -36.09 -18.90
C VAL A 422 27.27 -34.87 -18.30
N ARG A 423 26.55 -33.74 -18.33
CA ARG A 423 27.02 -32.46 -17.77
C ARG A 423 27.52 -32.63 -16.34
N ASN A 424 28.80 -32.40 -16.16
CA ASN A 424 29.49 -32.40 -14.88
C ASN A 424 30.30 -31.10 -14.70
N LYS A 425 30.79 -30.85 -13.49
CA LYS A 425 31.68 -29.74 -13.16
C LYS A 425 32.53 -30.08 -11.94
N ARG A 426 33.86 -30.04 -12.07
CA ARG A 426 34.79 -30.15 -10.93
C ARG A 426 34.57 -28.99 -9.95
N ILE A 427 34.55 -29.32 -8.66
CA ILE A 427 34.45 -28.34 -7.57
C ILE A 427 35.89 -27.94 -7.19
N PRO A 428 36.18 -26.65 -6.92
CA PRO A 428 37.53 -26.19 -6.55
C PRO A 428 37.87 -26.56 -5.09
N VAL A 429 38.12 -27.85 -4.87
CA VAL A 429 38.57 -28.46 -3.61
C VAL A 429 39.50 -29.61 -3.96
N ASP A 430 40.62 -29.73 -3.24
CA ASP A 430 41.73 -30.68 -3.48
C ASP A 430 41.73 -31.89 -2.52
N TYR A 431 40.63 -32.06 -1.80
CA TYR A 431 40.33 -33.19 -0.92
C TYR A 431 38.88 -33.67 -1.13
N ALA A 432 38.63 -34.94 -0.84
CA ALA A 432 37.34 -35.60 -1.01
C ALA A 432 36.67 -35.86 0.35
N ALA A 433 36.13 -34.80 0.95
CA ALA A 433 35.22 -34.96 2.10
C ALA A 433 33.97 -35.78 1.69
N HIS A 434 33.30 -36.38 2.68
CA HIS A 434 32.13 -37.24 2.47
C HIS A 434 32.43 -38.51 1.66
N SER A 435 33.69 -38.94 1.65
CA SER A 435 34.20 -40.12 0.96
C SER A 435 35.14 -40.95 1.86
N VAL A 436 35.57 -42.12 1.37
CA VAL A 436 36.57 -43.00 2.03
C VAL A 436 37.88 -42.28 2.40
N GLN A 437 38.24 -41.19 1.71
CA GLN A 437 39.47 -40.43 2.00
C GLN A 437 39.50 -39.83 3.42
N VAL A 438 38.38 -39.79 4.14
CA VAL A 438 38.28 -39.27 5.52
C VAL A 438 38.63 -40.32 6.58
N GLU A 439 38.63 -41.61 6.24
CA GLU A 439 38.92 -42.70 7.20
C GLU A 439 40.33 -42.64 7.84
N PRO A 440 41.42 -42.27 7.11
CA PRO A 440 42.76 -42.13 7.70
C PRO A 440 42.89 -41.07 8.80
N ILE A 441 41.94 -40.14 8.92
CA ILE A 441 41.92 -39.11 9.99
C ILE A 441 40.83 -39.38 11.05
N ARG A 442 40.21 -40.57 11.07
CA ARG A 442 39.15 -40.92 12.04
C ARG A 442 39.59 -40.72 13.49
N ASP A 443 40.60 -41.46 13.92
CA ASP A 443 40.98 -41.50 15.34
C ASP A 443 41.52 -40.16 15.84
N GLU A 444 42.14 -39.39 14.94
CA GLU A 444 42.54 -38.01 15.18
C GLU A 444 41.34 -37.07 15.35
N LEU A 445 40.32 -37.16 14.49
CA LEU A 445 39.07 -36.41 14.64
C LEU A 445 38.37 -36.79 15.95
N LEU A 446 38.26 -38.08 16.28
CA LEU A 446 37.65 -38.53 17.53
C LEU A 446 38.39 -37.99 18.76
N ALA A 447 39.73 -38.05 18.77
CA ALA A 447 40.55 -37.51 19.85
C ALA A 447 40.42 -35.97 19.99
N MET A 448 40.43 -35.22 18.88
CA MET A 448 40.24 -33.76 18.90
C MET A 448 38.83 -33.35 19.36
N MET A 449 37.82 -34.15 19.04
CA MET A 449 36.42 -33.88 19.37
C MET A 449 35.98 -34.40 20.75
N ALA A 450 36.78 -35.22 21.44
CA ALA A 450 36.42 -35.84 22.73
C ALA A 450 36.06 -34.84 23.86
N ALA A 451 36.45 -33.57 23.72
CA ALA A 451 36.11 -32.48 24.64
C ALA A 451 34.77 -31.78 24.35
N VAL A 452 34.14 -32.00 23.19
CA VAL A 452 32.84 -31.40 22.80
C VAL A 452 31.73 -31.84 23.77
N ARG A 453 30.85 -30.92 24.17
CA ARG A 453 29.72 -31.19 25.07
C ARG A 453 28.38 -30.85 24.40
N PRO A 454 27.76 -31.83 23.72
CA PRO A 454 26.45 -31.66 23.08
C PRO A 454 25.35 -31.29 24.06
N ARG A 455 24.32 -30.61 23.58
CA ARG A 455 23.25 -30.01 24.39
C ARG A 455 21.90 -30.23 23.73
N ALA A 456 20.84 -30.19 24.52
CA ALA A 456 19.48 -30.22 23.99
C ALA A 456 19.21 -28.99 23.10
N ALA A 457 18.83 -29.23 21.85
CA ALA A 457 18.50 -28.20 20.88
C ALA A 457 17.24 -27.41 21.31
N ARG A 458 17.30 -26.09 21.16
CA ARG A 458 16.20 -25.15 21.44
C ARG A 458 15.38 -24.81 20.20
N VAL A 459 15.95 -25.01 19.01
CA VAL A 459 15.28 -24.92 17.70
C VAL A 459 15.39 -26.29 17.04
N PRO A 460 14.32 -26.83 16.41
CA PRO A 460 14.39 -28.10 15.68
C PRO A 460 15.51 -28.11 14.65
N TRP A 461 16.40 -29.10 14.72
CA TRP A 461 17.50 -29.29 13.77
C TRP A 461 17.27 -30.58 12.99
N TYR A 462 17.29 -30.49 11.67
CA TYR A 462 17.29 -31.65 10.77
C TYR A 462 18.73 -31.95 10.33
N SER A 463 19.22 -33.16 10.58
CA SER A 463 20.54 -33.61 10.16
C SER A 463 20.55 -34.06 8.71
N THR A 464 21.47 -33.54 7.89
CA THR A 464 21.65 -34.00 6.51
C THR A 464 22.52 -35.25 6.38
N ALA A 465 23.30 -35.59 7.42
CA ALA A 465 24.06 -36.83 7.49
C ALA A 465 23.18 -38.00 7.96
N ASP A 466 22.53 -37.86 9.12
CA ASP A 466 21.67 -38.91 9.72
C ASP A 466 20.26 -38.97 9.08
N ARG A 467 19.88 -38.01 8.23
CA ARG A 467 18.54 -37.88 7.58
C ARG A 467 17.37 -37.92 8.56
N ARG A 468 17.48 -37.19 9.66
CA ARG A 468 16.48 -37.18 10.74
C ARG A 468 16.49 -35.89 11.54
N TRP A 469 15.41 -35.66 12.28
CA TRP A 469 15.37 -34.67 13.35
C TRP A 469 16.31 -35.08 14.49
N MET A 470 17.06 -34.11 14.99
CA MET A 470 18.03 -34.23 16.08
C MET A 470 17.51 -33.50 17.32
N ASP A 471 17.63 -34.12 18.50
CA ASP A 471 17.45 -33.41 19.77
C ASP A 471 18.71 -32.65 20.21
N GLY A 472 19.81 -32.79 19.47
CA GLY A 472 21.08 -32.10 19.68
C GLY A 472 22.07 -32.83 20.60
N THR A 473 21.61 -33.75 21.45
CA THR A 473 22.49 -34.47 22.38
C THR A 473 23.40 -35.48 21.68
N GLN A 474 23.06 -35.89 20.44
CA GLN A 474 23.89 -36.79 19.64
C GLN A 474 25.03 -36.11 18.87
N ALA A 475 25.26 -34.79 19.03
CA ALA A 475 26.27 -34.04 18.27
C ALA A 475 27.71 -34.23 18.79
N ASP A 476 28.08 -35.48 19.07
CA ASP A 476 29.35 -35.88 19.69
C ASP A 476 30.52 -36.06 18.70
N ALA A 477 31.64 -36.58 19.19
CA ALA A 477 32.83 -36.84 18.39
C ALA A 477 32.60 -37.80 17.20
N GLU A 478 31.83 -38.87 17.40
CA GLU A 478 31.50 -39.83 16.36
C GLU A 478 30.49 -39.24 15.37
N TYR A 479 29.62 -38.34 15.80
CA TYR A 479 28.79 -37.53 14.89
C TYR A 479 29.62 -36.61 14.01
N TRP A 480 30.58 -35.85 14.55
CA TRP A 480 31.37 -34.92 13.72
C TRP A 480 32.37 -35.64 12.79
N TYR A 481 32.87 -36.81 13.19
CA TYR A 481 33.53 -37.74 12.26
C TYR A 481 32.56 -38.20 11.16
N ARG A 482 31.39 -38.73 11.54
CA ARG A 482 30.38 -39.27 10.60
C ARG A 482 29.88 -38.23 9.60
N MET A 483 29.58 -37.01 10.04
CA MET A 483 29.22 -35.87 9.17
C MET A 483 30.32 -35.55 8.17
N THR A 484 31.59 -35.74 8.53
CA THR A 484 32.73 -35.49 7.63
C THR A 484 32.96 -36.65 6.64
N ARG A 485 32.53 -37.87 7.00
CA ARG A 485 32.76 -39.12 6.24
C ARG A 485 31.59 -39.54 5.35
N GLN A 486 30.35 -39.24 5.71
CA GLN A 486 29.14 -39.72 5.02
C GLN A 486 28.54 -38.67 4.07
N ALA A 487 27.76 -39.14 3.09
CA ALA A 487 27.11 -38.29 2.11
C ALA A 487 26.12 -37.28 2.74
N VAL A 488 26.12 -36.05 2.24
CA VAL A 488 25.21 -34.97 2.67
C VAL A 488 23.90 -35.04 1.89
N TRP A 489 22.83 -35.52 2.53
CA TRP A 489 21.51 -35.70 1.91
C TRP A 489 20.64 -34.44 2.05
N PHE A 490 21.07 -33.35 1.40
CA PHE A 490 20.43 -32.04 1.55
C PHE A 490 19.08 -31.93 0.80
N GLY A 491 18.97 -32.44 -0.42
CA GLY A 491 17.70 -32.47 -1.18
C GLY A 491 16.57 -33.15 -0.38
N PRO A 492 16.75 -34.41 0.06
CA PRO A 492 15.78 -35.11 0.92
C PRO A 492 15.49 -34.43 2.26
N ALA A 493 16.42 -33.63 2.79
CA ALA A 493 16.16 -32.81 3.98
C ALA A 493 15.23 -31.62 3.67
N ILE A 494 15.36 -30.99 2.50
CA ILE A 494 14.42 -29.95 2.03
C ILE A 494 13.05 -30.55 1.75
N GLU A 495 12.97 -31.72 1.11
CA GLU A 495 11.72 -32.48 0.91
C GLU A 495 11.01 -32.75 2.25
N ALA A 496 11.72 -33.30 3.24
CA ALA A 496 11.17 -33.56 4.58
C ALA A 496 10.73 -32.27 5.33
N LEU A 497 11.33 -31.12 5.03
CA LEU A 497 10.90 -29.82 5.56
C LEU A 497 9.66 -29.28 4.84
N LEU A 498 9.54 -29.50 3.53
CA LEU A 498 8.35 -29.16 2.75
C LEU A 498 7.14 -30.01 3.18
N ASP A 499 7.33 -31.31 3.44
CA ASP A 499 6.32 -32.19 4.07
C ASP A 499 5.93 -31.72 5.48
N GLY A 500 6.91 -31.21 6.24
CA GLY A 500 6.67 -30.49 7.51
C GLY A 500 5.86 -29.19 7.37
N ARG A 501 5.60 -28.74 6.13
CA ARG A 501 4.96 -27.47 5.75
C ARG A 501 5.78 -26.24 6.16
N TYR A 502 7.10 -26.36 6.22
CA TYR A 502 7.99 -25.21 6.26
C TYR A 502 8.05 -24.59 4.86
N HIS A 503 7.54 -23.37 4.70
CA HIS A 503 7.40 -22.74 3.38
C HIS A 503 8.34 -21.53 3.17
N GLY A 504 9.14 -21.15 4.16
CA GLY A 504 10.11 -20.07 4.02
C GLY A 504 11.53 -20.54 4.31
N PHE A 505 12.43 -20.44 3.34
CA PHE A 505 13.83 -20.85 3.47
C PHE A 505 14.75 -19.63 3.35
N VAL A 506 15.60 -19.43 4.36
CA VAL A 506 16.61 -18.35 4.36
C VAL A 506 17.98 -19.01 4.39
N GLU A 507 18.76 -18.84 3.32
CA GLU A 507 20.17 -19.22 3.31
C GLU A 507 20.97 -18.16 4.06
N VAL A 508 21.46 -18.53 5.25
CA VAL A 508 22.19 -17.66 6.17
C VAL A 508 23.67 -17.67 5.80
N SER A 509 24.00 -16.97 4.71
CA SER A 509 25.31 -17.06 4.08
C SER A 509 25.84 -15.74 3.50
N PRO A 510 27.17 -15.62 3.35
CA PRO A 510 27.81 -14.50 2.64
C PRO A 510 27.48 -14.43 1.13
N HIS A 511 27.02 -15.53 0.54
CA HIS A 511 26.57 -15.62 -0.85
C HIS A 511 25.71 -16.88 -1.03
N PRO A 512 24.51 -16.80 -1.67
CA PRO A 512 23.66 -17.96 -1.92
C PRO A 512 24.35 -19.00 -2.80
N VAL A 513 24.43 -20.24 -2.33
CA VAL A 513 24.94 -21.40 -3.08
C VAL A 513 24.01 -22.62 -3.05
N LEU A 514 23.01 -22.66 -2.17
CA LEU A 514 22.01 -23.71 -2.06
C LEU A 514 20.62 -23.29 -2.56
N THR A 515 20.34 -21.98 -2.67
CA THR A 515 19.01 -21.47 -3.08
C THR A 515 18.48 -22.07 -4.38
N VAL A 516 19.35 -22.46 -5.31
CA VAL A 516 18.95 -23.12 -6.56
C VAL A 516 18.38 -24.53 -6.29
N GLY A 517 19.09 -25.38 -5.57
CA GLY A 517 18.61 -26.74 -5.22
C GLY A 517 17.37 -26.72 -4.32
N ILE A 518 17.25 -25.71 -3.45
CA ILE A 518 16.02 -25.46 -2.67
C ILE A 518 14.86 -25.10 -3.61
N GLN A 519 15.06 -24.20 -4.59
CA GLN A 519 14.01 -23.84 -5.54
C GLN A 519 13.61 -25.02 -6.44
N GLU A 520 14.58 -25.82 -6.93
CA GLU A 520 14.31 -27.06 -7.67
C GLU A 520 13.44 -28.04 -6.86
N SER A 521 13.69 -28.14 -5.54
CA SER A 521 12.91 -28.96 -4.62
C SER A 521 11.49 -28.41 -4.39
N ILE A 522 11.35 -27.09 -4.25
CA ILE A 522 10.04 -26.39 -4.14
C ILE A 522 9.21 -26.59 -5.41
N ASP A 523 9.82 -26.42 -6.58
CA ASP A 523 9.18 -26.55 -7.88
C ASP A 523 8.76 -28.01 -8.15
N ALA A 524 9.62 -28.98 -7.81
CA ALA A 524 9.30 -30.41 -7.93
C ALA A 524 8.16 -30.85 -7.01
N ALA A 525 8.09 -30.32 -5.78
CA ALA A 525 7.00 -30.55 -4.84
C ALA A 525 5.71 -29.75 -5.16
N ALA A 526 5.76 -28.82 -6.12
CA ALA A 526 4.74 -27.81 -6.39
C ALA A 526 4.29 -27.04 -5.12
N ALA A 527 5.21 -26.84 -4.18
CA ALA A 527 4.91 -26.32 -2.85
C ALA A 527 4.70 -24.79 -2.87
N PRO A 528 3.79 -24.24 -2.04
CA PRO A 528 3.57 -22.78 -1.91
C PRO A 528 4.65 -22.13 -1.03
N ALA A 529 5.92 -22.36 -1.40
CA ALA A 529 7.11 -22.01 -0.64
C ALA A 529 8.03 -21.04 -1.38
N TRP A 530 8.98 -20.45 -0.66
CA TRP A 530 9.92 -19.46 -1.17
C TRP A 530 11.30 -19.61 -0.52
N VAL A 531 12.34 -19.21 -1.24
CA VAL A 531 13.72 -19.19 -0.75
C VAL A 531 14.39 -17.83 -1.00
N THR A 532 15.28 -17.41 -0.09
CA THR A 532 16.15 -16.23 -0.29
C THR A 532 17.52 -16.44 0.35
N GLY A 533 18.55 -15.76 -0.17
CA GLY A 533 19.87 -15.69 0.46
C GLY A 533 20.01 -14.47 1.36
N THR A 534 21.03 -14.44 2.23
CA THR A 534 21.25 -13.30 3.14
C THR A 534 22.06 -12.19 2.48
N LEU A 535 23.35 -12.44 2.22
CA LEU A 535 24.22 -11.55 1.45
C LEU A 535 24.45 -12.10 0.03
N ARG A 536 25.18 -11.38 -0.80
CA ARG A 536 25.61 -11.81 -2.14
C ARG A 536 27.04 -11.34 -2.37
N ARG A 537 27.79 -12.04 -3.22
CA ARG A 537 29.12 -11.64 -3.68
C ARG A 537 29.10 -10.17 -4.14
N ASP A 538 30.07 -9.40 -3.66
CA ASP A 538 30.21 -7.95 -3.90
C ASP A 538 29.09 -7.06 -3.30
N GLU A 539 28.14 -7.66 -2.56
CA GLU A 539 26.98 -7.02 -1.92
C GLU A 539 26.97 -7.32 -0.39
N GLY A 540 28.11 -7.18 0.29
CA GLY A 540 28.33 -7.57 1.69
C GLY A 540 27.74 -6.64 2.75
N GLY A 541 26.70 -5.87 2.40
CA GLY A 541 26.27 -4.65 3.09
C GLY A 541 24.81 -4.58 3.51
N THR A 542 24.47 -3.48 4.19
CA THR A 542 23.15 -3.27 4.81
C THR A 542 22.02 -3.21 3.78
N GLN A 543 22.28 -2.68 2.58
CA GLN A 543 21.28 -2.61 1.49
C GLN A 543 20.88 -4.00 1.00
N ARG A 544 21.83 -4.94 0.88
CA ARG A 544 21.57 -6.33 0.53
C ARG A 544 20.79 -7.06 1.62
N LEU A 545 21.18 -6.87 2.88
CA LEU A 545 20.47 -7.40 4.03
C LEU A 545 19.00 -6.94 4.07
N TYR A 546 18.72 -5.66 3.81
CA TYR A 546 17.36 -5.12 3.78
C TYR A 546 16.55 -5.63 2.58
N THR A 547 17.18 -5.85 1.41
CA THR A 547 16.55 -6.54 0.28
C THR A 547 16.15 -7.97 0.65
N SER A 548 17.01 -8.71 1.36
CA SER A 548 16.74 -10.08 1.81
C SER A 548 15.63 -10.15 2.88
N LEU A 549 15.68 -9.27 3.90
CA LEU A 549 14.58 -9.07 4.87
C LEU A 549 13.28 -8.64 4.16
N GLY A 550 13.40 -7.84 3.10
CA GLY A 550 12.31 -7.44 2.22
C GLY A 550 11.66 -8.62 1.51
N THR A 551 12.44 -9.63 1.09
CA THR A 551 11.93 -10.88 0.51
C THR A 551 11.12 -11.70 1.50
N ALA A 552 11.62 -11.85 2.74
CA ALA A 552 10.88 -12.52 3.80
C ALA A 552 9.58 -11.76 4.12
N TYR A 553 9.65 -10.43 4.26
CA TYR A 553 8.49 -9.59 4.53
C TYR A 553 7.44 -9.63 3.40
N ALA A 554 7.86 -9.58 2.14
CA ALA A 554 7.02 -9.70 0.95
C ALA A 554 6.27 -11.04 0.88
N ASN A 555 6.90 -12.11 1.34
CA ASN A 555 6.30 -13.43 1.51
C ASN A 555 5.63 -13.63 2.88
N GLY A 556 5.27 -12.55 3.58
CA GLY A 556 4.37 -12.59 4.73
C GLY A 556 5.04 -12.76 6.10
N VAL A 557 6.37 -12.90 6.18
CA VAL A 557 7.09 -12.91 7.46
C VAL A 557 6.96 -11.54 8.14
N GLU A 558 6.88 -11.52 9.47
CA GLU A 558 6.87 -10.27 10.23
C GLU A 558 8.30 -9.83 10.58
N VAL A 559 8.68 -8.64 10.11
CA VAL A 559 9.98 -8.01 10.36
C VAL A 559 9.82 -6.77 11.26
N ASP A 560 10.70 -6.62 12.25
CA ASP A 560 10.85 -5.44 13.12
C ASP A 560 11.70 -4.36 12.43
N TRP A 561 11.08 -3.66 11.48
CA TRP A 561 11.73 -2.59 10.73
C TRP A 561 12.16 -1.38 11.58
N HIS A 562 11.73 -1.25 12.84
CA HIS A 562 12.22 -0.17 13.71
C HIS A 562 13.73 -0.31 14.02
N ARG A 563 14.28 -1.53 13.93
CA ARG A 563 15.71 -1.82 14.10
C ARG A 563 16.58 -1.12 13.06
N ALA A 564 16.06 -0.95 11.84
CA ALA A 564 16.76 -0.24 10.76
C ALA A 564 16.96 1.27 11.02
N PHE A 565 16.33 1.80 12.06
CA PHE A 565 16.44 3.20 12.49
C PHE A 565 17.11 3.33 13.87
N ALA A 566 17.66 2.25 14.44
CA ALA A 566 18.40 2.31 15.69
C ALA A 566 19.64 3.20 15.55
N GLY A 567 19.86 4.10 16.51
CA GLY A 567 20.93 5.12 16.45
C GLY A 567 20.59 6.35 15.60
N ILE A 568 19.56 6.30 14.75
CA ILE A 568 19.03 7.44 14.00
C ILE A 568 17.98 8.15 14.89
N GLN A 569 17.82 9.47 14.73
CA GLN A 569 16.71 10.25 15.32
C GLN A 569 15.75 10.77 14.24
N PRO A 570 15.01 9.89 13.54
CA PRO A 570 14.10 10.31 12.47
C PRO A 570 12.86 11.02 13.02
N ARG A 571 12.33 11.95 12.23
CA ARG A 571 11.09 12.68 12.50
C ARG A 571 9.91 12.04 11.75
N THR A 572 8.70 12.29 12.23
CA THR A 572 7.48 11.92 11.50
C THR A 572 7.11 13.02 10.51
N VAL A 573 6.83 12.67 9.25
CA VAL A 573 6.42 13.58 8.17
C VAL A 573 5.07 13.18 7.57
N ASP A 574 4.33 14.16 7.04
CA ASP A 574 3.03 13.97 6.41
C ASP A 574 3.16 13.23 5.06
N LEU A 575 3.09 11.90 5.10
CA LEU A 575 3.15 11.04 3.90
C LEU A 575 1.84 11.03 3.08
N PRO A 576 1.91 10.75 1.76
CA PRO A 576 0.74 10.61 0.89
C PRO A 576 -0.34 9.65 1.39
N THR A 577 -1.59 9.94 1.03
CA THR A 577 -2.77 9.13 1.39
C THR A 577 -2.89 7.87 0.51
N TYR A 578 -3.63 6.88 1.01
CA TYR A 578 -3.76 5.56 0.40
C TYR A 578 -4.28 5.58 -1.05
N ALA A 579 -3.66 4.79 -1.92
CA ALA A 579 -4.00 4.63 -3.33
C ALA A 579 -5.29 3.81 -3.58
N PHE A 580 -6.43 4.37 -3.17
CA PHE A 580 -7.75 3.86 -3.55
C PHE A 580 -7.91 3.79 -5.09
N GLN A 581 -8.48 2.68 -5.57
CA GLN A 581 -8.55 2.35 -7.00
C GLN A 581 -9.76 2.96 -7.74
N GLY A 582 -10.65 3.68 -7.05
CA GLY A 582 -11.74 4.46 -7.67
C GLY A 582 -12.97 3.67 -8.16
N ASN A 583 -12.99 2.33 -8.04
CA ASN A 583 -14.11 1.48 -8.48
C ASN A 583 -15.50 1.99 -8.03
N ARG A 584 -16.44 2.09 -8.98
CA ARG A 584 -17.76 2.70 -8.77
C ARG A 584 -18.80 1.71 -8.23
N TYR A 585 -18.83 1.51 -6.91
CA TYR A 585 -19.87 0.71 -6.23
C TYR A 585 -21.07 1.57 -5.83
N TRP A 586 -21.91 1.95 -6.80
CA TRP A 586 -23.14 2.72 -6.55
C TRP A 586 -24.39 1.86 -6.77
N LEU A 587 -25.37 1.97 -5.87
CA LEU A 587 -26.72 1.48 -6.10
C LEU A 587 -27.42 2.41 -7.10
N SER A 588 -27.35 2.06 -8.39
CA SER A 588 -28.22 2.68 -9.39
C SER A 588 -29.67 2.36 -9.04
N PRO A 589 -30.57 3.35 -8.91
CA PRO A 589 -32.00 3.06 -8.84
C PRO A 589 -32.44 2.40 -10.17
N PRO A 590 -33.37 1.43 -10.15
CA PRO A 590 -33.94 0.89 -11.38
C PRO A 590 -34.63 2.01 -12.18
N PRO A 591 -34.69 1.90 -13.53
CA PRO A 591 -35.38 2.88 -14.36
C PRO A 591 -36.84 3.02 -13.93
N ALA A 592 -37.31 4.26 -13.79
CA ALA A 592 -38.56 4.58 -13.11
C ALA A 592 -39.82 4.33 -13.98
N GLY A 593 -40.13 3.06 -14.24
CA GLY A 593 -41.34 2.65 -14.96
C GLY A 593 -41.54 1.14 -15.13
N SER A 594 -40.47 0.34 -15.15
CA SER A 594 -40.53 -1.11 -15.38
C SER A 594 -41.00 -1.87 -14.13
N GLY A 595 -42.31 -1.98 -13.94
CA GLY A 595 -42.89 -3.13 -13.25
C GLY A 595 -42.79 -4.37 -14.15
N ASP A 596 -42.70 -5.55 -13.57
CA ASP A 596 -42.73 -6.80 -14.33
C ASP A 596 -44.16 -7.06 -14.85
N VAL A 597 -44.38 -6.82 -16.14
CA VAL A 597 -45.66 -7.01 -16.83
C VAL A 597 -45.88 -8.45 -17.30
N THR A 598 -44.86 -9.31 -17.27
CA THR A 598 -44.98 -10.71 -17.71
C THR A 598 -45.91 -11.51 -16.81
N ALA A 599 -45.98 -11.15 -15.52
CA ALA A 599 -46.94 -11.69 -14.55
C ALA A 599 -48.41 -11.39 -14.89
N ALA A 600 -48.70 -10.48 -15.83
CA ALA A 600 -50.02 -10.21 -16.38
C ALA A 600 -50.24 -10.82 -17.78
N GLY A 601 -49.30 -11.64 -18.27
CA GLY A 601 -49.36 -12.26 -19.60
C GLY A 601 -48.98 -11.32 -20.75
N LEU A 602 -48.36 -10.17 -20.46
CA LEU A 602 -47.97 -9.16 -21.47
C LEU A 602 -46.48 -9.24 -21.77
N GLY A 603 -46.09 -8.92 -23.01
CA GLY A 603 -44.70 -8.74 -23.40
C GLY A 603 -44.11 -7.46 -22.78
N SER A 604 -42.78 -7.44 -22.59
CA SER A 604 -42.06 -6.22 -22.23
C SER A 604 -41.66 -5.46 -23.49
N ALA A 605 -42.10 -4.21 -23.63
CA ALA A 605 -41.69 -3.37 -24.77
C ALA A 605 -40.23 -2.87 -24.68
N GLU A 606 -39.53 -3.13 -23.56
CA GLU A 606 -38.12 -2.77 -23.27
C GLU A 606 -37.73 -1.29 -23.50
N HIS A 607 -38.71 -0.39 -23.62
CA HIS A 607 -38.49 0.99 -24.08
C HIS A 607 -38.88 2.02 -22.99
N PRO A 608 -38.10 3.08 -22.73
CA PRO A 608 -38.36 3.99 -21.60
C PRO A 608 -39.74 4.66 -21.55
N LEU A 609 -40.48 4.73 -22.66
CA LEU A 609 -41.83 5.31 -22.72
C LEU A 609 -42.97 4.28 -22.81
N LEU A 610 -42.66 2.99 -23.01
CA LEU A 610 -43.62 1.90 -23.22
C LEU A 610 -43.41 0.79 -22.19
N GLY A 611 -44.46 0.45 -21.44
CA GLY A 611 -44.38 -0.54 -20.36
C GLY A 611 -44.61 -1.98 -20.83
N ALA A 612 -45.41 -2.19 -21.88
CA ALA A 612 -45.75 -3.51 -22.38
C ALA A 612 -46.08 -3.53 -23.87
N SER A 613 -45.98 -4.71 -24.48
CA SER A 613 -46.42 -5.02 -25.84
C SER A 613 -47.30 -6.28 -25.86
N VAL A 614 -48.24 -6.33 -26.81
CA VAL A 614 -49.25 -7.37 -26.93
C VAL A 614 -49.47 -7.69 -28.40
N THR A 615 -49.13 -8.90 -28.84
CA THR A 615 -49.50 -9.42 -30.16
C THR A 615 -51.01 -9.72 -30.18
N LEU A 616 -51.71 -9.29 -31.22
CA LEU A 616 -53.14 -9.50 -31.38
C LEU A 616 -53.40 -10.89 -31.99
N ALA A 617 -54.38 -11.62 -31.45
CA ALA A 617 -54.63 -13.02 -31.78
C ALA A 617 -55.41 -13.24 -33.09
N ASP A 618 -55.92 -12.17 -33.68
CA ASP A 618 -56.76 -12.12 -34.90
C ASP A 618 -55.98 -11.78 -36.18
N GLY A 619 -54.69 -11.46 -36.09
CA GLY A 619 -53.77 -11.47 -37.23
C GLY A 619 -52.67 -10.41 -37.14
N ASP A 620 -51.42 -10.86 -36.91
CA ASP A 620 -50.14 -10.16 -37.09
C ASP A 620 -49.93 -8.74 -36.53
N GLY A 621 -50.93 -8.12 -35.91
CA GLY A 621 -50.87 -6.78 -35.34
C GLY A 621 -50.28 -6.76 -33.93
N VAL A 622 -49.78 -5.61 -33.51
CA VAL A 622 -49.21 -5.40 -32.17
C VAL A 622 -49.79 -4.13 -31.53
N LEU A 623 -50.19 -4.26 -30.27
CA LEU A 623 -50.56 -3.15 -29.39
C LEU A 623 -49.44 -2.92 -28.36
N LEU A 624 -48.72 -1.80 -28.47
CA LEU A 624 -47.80 -1.33 -27.45
C LEU A 624 -48.51 -0.33 -26.52
N THR A 625 -48.20 -0.36 -25.22
CA THR A 625 -48.84 0.52 -24.23
C THR A 625 -47.83 1.16 -23.28
N GLY A 626 -48.08 2.40 -22.87
CA GLY A 626 -47.17 3.21 -22.08
C GLY A 626 -47.86 4.22 -21.17
N ARG A 627 -47.09 4.83 -20.27
CA ARG A 627 -47.58 5.80 -19.29
C ARG A 627 -46.65 7.00 -19.18
N LEU A 628 -47.03 8.11 -19.81
CA LEU A 628 -46.24 9.33 -19.88
C LEU A 628 -46.61 10.27 -18.72
N SER A 629 -45.63 10.63 -17.88
CA SER A 629 -45.81 11.67 -16.86
C SER A 629 -44.51 12.42 -16.57
N VAL A 630 -44.60 13.72 -16.26
CA VAL A 630 -43.43 14.52 -15.84
C VAL A 630 -42.76 13.95 -14.58
N LYS A 631 -43.51 13.23 -13.74
CA LYS A 631 -42.99 12.60 -12.51
C LYS A 631 -42.10 11.38 -12.78
N THR A 632 -42.39 10.60 -13.83
CA THR A 632 -41.59 9.45 -14.27
C THR A 632 -40.53 9.84 -15.29
N HIS A 633 -40.82 10.86 -16.11
CA HIS A 633 -39.98 11.34 -17.20
C HIS A 633 -39.74 12.86 -17.09
N PRO A 634 -38.90 13.33 -16.13
CA PRO A 634 -38.75 14.76 -15.86
C PRO A 634 -38.33 15.62 -17.04
N TRP A 635 -37.59 15.04 -17.99
CA TRP A 635 -37.12 15.70 -19.21
C TRP A 635 -38.26 16.18 -20.13
N LEU A 636 -39.46 15.58 -20.05
CA LEU A 636 -40.62 16.01 -20.83
C LEU A 636 -41.03 17.47 -20.49
N ALA A 637 -40.85 17.90 -19.24
CA ALA A 637 -41.17 19.28 -18.82
C ALA A 637 -40.29 20.35 -19.49
N ASP A 638 -39.15 19.97 -20.08
CA ASP A 638 -38.29 20.89 -20.79
C ASP A 638 -38.71 21.12 -22.26
N HIS A 639 -39.71 20.39 -22.76
CA HIS A 639 -40.37 20.63 -24.06
C HIS A 639 -41.72 21.37 -23.88
N ALA A 640 -41.67 22.54 -23.25
CA ALA A 640 -42.83 23.40 -23.01
C ALA A 640 -43.04 24.44 -24.13
N VAL A 641 -44.25 24.50 -24.69
CA VAL A 641 -44.63 25.49 -25.72
C VAL A 641 -45.76 26.37 -25.18
N SER A 642 -45.53 27.68 -25.14
CA SER A 642 -46.49 28.69 -24.64
C SER A 642 -47.06 28.47 -23.23
N GLY A 643 -46.53 27.52 -22.45
CA GLY A 643 -46.96 27.19 -21.09
C GLY A 643 -47.48 25.75 -20.94
N ALA A 644 -47.90 25.10 -22.03
CA ALA A 644 -48.28 23.69 -22.01
C ALA A 644 -47.06 22.79 -22.32
N ILE A 645 -47.04 21.59 -21.75
CA ILE A 645 -45.99 20.59 -21.95
C ILE A 645 -46.44 19.66 -23.08
N PHE A 646 -45.63 19.52 -24.13
CA PHE A 646 -45.95 18.70 -25.30
C PHE A 646 -44.96 17.55 -25.43
N LEU A 647 -45.44 16.37 -25.83
CA LEU A 647 -44.53 15.33 -26.32
C LEU A 647 -43.80 15.85 -27.58
N PRO A 648 -42.46 15.76 -27.69
CA PRO A 648 -41.74 16.20 -28.88
C PRO A 648 -42.10 15.39 -30.13
N GLY A 649 -42.11 16.01 -31.30
CA GLY A 649 -42.31 15.32 -32.58
C GLY A 649 -41.35 14.12 -32.77
N THR A 650 -40.10 14.28 -32.36
CA THR A 650 -39.09 13.20 -32.41
C THR A 650 -39.40 12.02 -31.48
N ALA A 651 -40.20 12.21 -30.42
CA ALA A 651 -40.61 11.12 -29.56
C ALA A 651 -41.77 10.31 -30.18
N PHE A 652 -42.57 10.88 -31.09
CA PHE A 652 -43.49 10.08 -31.91
C PHE A 652 -42.73 9.22 -32.92
N VAL A 653 -41.63 9.73 -33.49
CA VAL A 653 -40.73 8.94 -34.35
C VAL A 653 -40.08 7.80 -33.58
N GLU A 654 -39.54 8.04 -32.39
CA GLU A 654 -38.99 6.99 -31.50
C GLU A 654 -40.04 5.89 -31.19
N LEU A 655 -41.25 6.31 -30.85
CA LEU A 655 -42.38 5.41 -30.56
C LEU A 655 -42.84 4.61 -31.80
N ALA A 656 -42.76 5.22 -32.99
CA ALA A 656 -43.07 4.58 -34.27
C ALA A 656 -42.01 3.53 -34.65
N VAL A 657 -40.72 3.88 -34.55
CA VAL A 657 -39.60 2.97 -34.82
C VAL A 657 -39.65 1.76 -33.87
N ARG A 658 -39.82 1.98 -32.56
CA ARG A 658 -39.91 0.86 -31.61
C ARG A 658 -41.12 -0.04 -31.85
N ALA A 659 -42.21 0.49 -32.40
CA ALA A 659 -43.36 -0.28 -32.82
C ALA A 659 -43.10 -1.08 -34.11
N GLY A 660 -42.30 -0.53 -35.03
CA GLY A 660 -41.75 -1.25 -36.19
C GLY A 660 -40.85 -2.42 -35.79
N ASP A 661 -39.99 -2.23 -34.80
CA ASP A 661 -39.12 -3.28 -34.26
C ASP A 661 -39.90 -4.53 -33.77
N GLU A 662 -41.09 -4.37 -33.15
CA GLU A 662 -41.91 -5.51 -32.70
C GLU A 662 -42.51 -6.32 -33.87
N VAL A 663 -42.60 -5.76 -35.08
CA VAL A 663 -43.16 -6.41 -36.28
C VAL A 663 -42.12 -6.66 -37.38
N GLY A 664 -40.84 -6.38 -37.10
CA GLY A 664 -39.73 -6.51 -38.06
C GLY A 664 -39.67 -5.43 -39.16
N ALA A 665 -40.47 -4.37 -39.06
CA ALA A 665 -40.50 -3.28 -40.04
C ALA A 665 -39.40 -2.25 -39.75
N ASN A 666 -38.40 -2.19 -40.63
CA ASN A 666 -37.17 -1.39 -40.47
C ASN A 666 -37.24 0.02 -41.09
N LEU A 667 -38.33 0.36 -41.77
CA LEU A 667 -38.55 1.66 -42.39
C LEU A 667 -39.86 2.30 -41.89
N LEU A 668 -39.78 3.56 -41.47
CA LEU A 668 -40.94 4.42 -41.26
C LEU A 668 -41.10 5.30 -42.50
N ASP A 669 -42.09 4.99 -43.34
CA ASP A 669 -42.27 5.58 -44.67
C ASP A 669 -43.01 6.94 -44.60
N ASP A 670 -44.10 7.01 -43.83
CA ASP A 670 -44.72 8.27 -43.39
C ASP A 670 -45.03 8.28 -41.88
N LEU A 671 -45.05 9.47 -41.29
CA LEU A 671 -45.61 9.73 -39.96
C LEU A 671 -46.29 11.11 -39.91
N THR A 672 -47.59 11.12 -40.17
CA THR A 672 -48.46 12.29 -40.10
C THR A 672 -48.90 12.56 -38.66
N LEU A 673 -48.61 13.74 -38.12
CA LEU A 673 -48.97 14.15 -36.75
C LEU A 673 -50.31 14.91 -36.72
N ASN A 674 -51.43 14.20 -36.52
CA ASN A 674 -52.78 14.76 -36.50
C ASN A 674 -53.02 15.79 -35.39
N ALA A 675 -52.59 15.49 -34.16
CA ALA A 675 -52.97 16.26 -32.97
C ALA A 675 -51.86 16.24 -31.90
N PRO A 676 -51.53 17.39 -31.29
CA PRO A 676 -50.44 17.45 -30.32
C PRO A 676 -50.80 16.76 -28.99
N LEU A 677 -49.95 15.83 -28.53
CA LEU A 677 -50.12 15.18 -27.21
C LEU A 677 -49.65 16.13 -26.09
N VAL A 678 -50.62 16.65 -25.34
CA VAL A 678 -50.40 17.55 -24.19
C VAL A 678 -50.32 16.74 -22.89
N LEU A 679 -49.21 16.89 -22.19
CA LEU A 679 -48.95 16.29 -20.89
C LEU A 679 -49.36 17.26 -19.77
N PRO A 680 -50.10 16.80 -18.74
CA PRO A 680 -50.41 17.65 -17.59
C PRO A 680 -49.19 17.79 -16.66
N GLU A 681 -49.11 18.90 -15.92
CA GLU A 681 -48.06 19.10 -14.92
C GLU A 681 -48.14 18.08 -13.75
N ASN A 682 -49.35 17.57 -13.48
CA ASN A 682 -49.65 16.54 -12.49
C ASN A 682 -50.63 15.53 -13.08
N GLY A 683 -50.47 14.24 -12.80
CA GLY A 683 -51.19 13.14 -13.48
C GLY A 683 -50.37 12.51 -14.61
N ALA A 684 -51.02 11.75 -15.49
CA ALA A 684 -50.37 11.09 -16.63
C ALA A 684 -51.27 10.98 -17.86
N ARG A 685 -50.65 10.69 -19.00
CA ARG A 685 -51.30 10.17 -20.20
C ARG A 685 -51.07 8.66 -20.30
N GLN A 686 -52.14 7.91 -20.50
CA GLN A 686 -52.04 6.53 -21.01
C GLN A 686 -51.82 6.61 -22.52
N LEU A 687 -50.87 5.84 -23.02
CA LEU A 687 -50.45 5.81 -24.42
C LEU A 687 -50.76 4.42 -24.98
N GLN A 688 -51.33 4.36 -26.18
CA GLN A 688 -51.47 3.12 -26.96
C GLN A 688 -50.92 3.34 -28.37
N ILE A 689 -50.27 2.32 -28.92
CA ILE A 689 -49.76 2.30 -30.28
C ILE A 689 -50.24 1.02 -30.93
N THR A 690 -51.03 1.14 -31.99
CA THR A 690 -51.52 0.02 -32.79
C THR A 690 -50.71 -0.06 -34.07
N VAL A 691 -50.13 -1.23 -34.34
CA VAL A 691 -49.59 -1.61 -35.64
C VAL A 691 -50.49 -2.69 -36.24
N GLY A 692 -50.96 -2.48 -37.46
CA GLY A 692 -51.83 -3.42 -38.17
C GLY A 692 -51.14 -4.68 -38.68
N ALA A 693 -51.95 -5.63 -39.16
CA ALA A 693 -51.51 -6.69 -40.05
C ALA A 693 -50.83 -6.10 -41.32
N PRO A 694 -49.96 -6.85 -42.01
CA PRO A 694 -49.37 -6.38 -43.26
C PRO A 694 -50.41 -6.39 -44.37
N ASP A 695 -50.40 -5.35 -45.19
CA ASP A 695 -51.21 -5.27 -46.39
C ASP A 695 -50.63 -6.11 -47.54
N HIS A 696 -51.29 -6.08 -48.69
CA HIS A 696 -50.87 -6.74 -49.92
C HIS A 696 -49.49 -6.30 -50.49
N THR A 697 -48.89 -5.23 -49.96
CA THR A 697 -47.54 -4.76 -50.29
C THR A 697 -46.51 -5.05 -49.18
N GLY A 698 -46.95 -5.60 -48.04
CA GLY A 698 -46.11 -5.83 -46.85
C GLY A 698 -46.04 -4.64 -45.89
N ASN A 699 -46.75 -3.54 -46.19
CA ASN A 699 -46.80 -2.34 -45.37
C ASN A 699 -47.82 -2.47 -44.24
N ARG A 700 -47.58 -1.80 -43.12
CA ARG A 700 -48.41 -1.87 -41.90
C ARG A 700 -48.83 -0.48 -41.46
N GLU A 701 -50.13 -0.27 -41.27
CA GLU A 701 -50.63 0.98 -40.68
C GLU A 701 -50.21 1.09 -39.21
N LEU A 702 -49.75 2.29 -38.85
CA LEU A 702 -49.40 2.69 -37.48
C LEU A 702 -50.37 3.78 -37.01
N ALA A 703 -50.86 3.69 -35.78
CA ALA A 703 -51.53 4.81 -35.12
C ALA A 703 -51.14 4.95 -33.65
N ILE A 704 -50.89 6.19 -33.22
CA ILE A 704 -50.46 6.54 -31.86
C ILE A 704 -51.58 7.33 -31.17
N TRP A 705 -52.09 6.79 -30.06
CA TRP A 705 -53.26 7.27 -29.33
C TRP A 705 -52.91 7.64 -27.88
N SER A 706 -53.59 8.63 -27.30
CA SER A 706 -53.52 8.85 -25.85
C SER A 706 -54.83 9.34 -25.23
N ARG A 707 -54.99 9.03 -23.94
CA ARG A 707 -56.04 9.59 -23.06
C ARG A 707 -55.46 10.00 -21.71
N LEU A 708 -56.21 10.76 -20.92
CA LEU A 708 -55.83 11.05 -19.54
C LEU A 708 -56.02 9.80 -18.67
N GLU A 709 -55.12 9.60 -17.70
CA GLU A 709 -55.23 8.47 -16.75
C GLU A 709 -56.43 8.61 -15.81
N ASP A 710 -56.71 9.84 -15.36
CA ASP A 710 -57.79 10.18 -14.42
C ASP A 710 -58.87 11.07 -15.08
N GLY A 711 -59.15 10.90 -16.38
CA GLY A 711 -60.04 11.78 -17.16
C GLY A 711 -61.04 11.03 -18.05
N ASP A 712 -61.58 11.72 -19.06
CA ASP A 712 -62.51 11.13 -20.04
C ASP A 712 -61.93 9.88 -20.71
N PRO A 713 -62.77 8.87 -21.03
CA PRO A 713 -62.30 7.59 -21.57
C PRO A 713 -61.91 7.67 -23.05
N GLU A 714 -62.21 8.78 -23.73
CA GLU A 714 -61.95 9.03 -25.15
C GLU A 714 -60.45 8.98 -25.48
N TRP A 715 -60.10 8.21 -26.51
CA TRP A 715 -58.74 8.11 -27.04
C TRP A 715 -58.55 9.10 -28.19
N ILE A 716 -57.59 10.01 -28.03
CA ILE A 716 -57.23 10.99 -29.05
C ILE A 716 -56.12 10.40 -29.93
N ARG A 717 -56.35 10.31 -31.24
CA ARG A 717 -55.30 9.96 -32.22
C ARG A 717 -54.36 11.16 -32.40
N HIS A 718 -53.08 10.94 -32.11
CA HIS A 718 -52.05 11.99 -32.16
C HIS A 718 -51.18 11.89 -33.41
N ALA A 719 -50.96 10.67 -33.91
CA ALA A 719 -50.28 10.41 -35.16
C ALA A 719 -50.85 9.17 -35.86
N GLU A 720 -50.72 9.13 -37.18
CA GLU A 720 -50.86 7.96 -38.04
C GLU A 720 -49.65 7.87 -38.98
N GLY A 721 -49.34 6.69 -39.51
CA GLY A 721 -48.18 6.50 -40.37
C GLY A 721 -48.13 5.12 -41.01
N VAL A 722 -47.09 4.88 -41.80
CA VAL A 722 -46.87 3.61 -42.52
C VAL A 722 -45.51 3.05 -42.15
N LEU A 723 -45.50 1.80 -41.68
CA LEU A 723 -44.30 1.01 -41.41
C LEU A 723 -44.08 0.03 -42.57
N ALA A 724 -42.88 0.05 -43.13
CA ALA A 724 -42.46 -0.72 -44.29
C ALA A 724 -41.25 -1.61 -43.96
N THR A 725 -41.01 -2.63 -44.78
CA THR A 725 -39.83 -3.50 -44.67
C THR A 725 -39.00 -3.38 -45.94
N THR A 726 -37.83 -2.74 -45.86
CA THR A 726 -36.85 -2.71 -46.97
C THR A 726 -35.79 -3.77 -46.79
N SER A 727 -35.53 -4.55 -47.86
CA SER A 727 -34.38 -5.45 -47.93
C SER A 727 -33.11 -4.77 -48.48
N GLU A 728 -33.22 -3.56 -49.02
CA GLU A 728 -32.08 -2.77 -49.48
C GLU A 728 -31.65 -1.81 -48.37
N ALA A 729 -30.40 -1.97 -47.90
CA ALA A 729 -29.72 -0.89 -47.20
C ALA A 729 -29.48 0.24 -48.21
N PRO A 730 -29.82 1.50 -47.91
CA PRO A 730 -29.63 2.60 -48.85
C PRO A 730 -28.14 2.72 -49.21
N GLU A 731 -27.85 2.88 -50.51
CA GLU A 731 -26.49 3.17 -50.97
C GLU A 731 -25.91 4.34 -50.16
N SER A 732 -24.69 4.17 -49.67
CA SER A 732 -24.05 5.16 -48.80
C SER A 732 -23.91 6.48 -49.55
N THR A 733 -24.64 7.50 -49.09
CA THR A 733 -24.53 8.87 -49.60
C THR A 733 -23.23 9.51 -49.12
N ASP A 734 -22.12 9.05 -49.74
CA ASP A 734 -20.73 9.31 -49.35
C ASP A 734 -20.30 10.78 -49.53
N ASP A 735 -21.20 11.65 -49.96
CA ASP A 735 -21.00 13.09 -50.16
C ASP A 735 -21.41 13.94 -48.92
N LEU A 736 -21.61 13.30 -47.76
CA LEU A 736 -21.83 13.97 -46.46
C LEU A 736 -20.55 14.47 -45.78
N VAL A 737 -19.39 14.37 -46.44
CA VAL A 737 -18.07 14.79 -45.93
C VAL A 737 -18.02 16.27 -45.50
N ALA A 738 -18.91 17.14 -46.03
CA ALA A 738 -18.89 18.57 -45.73
C ALA A 738 -20.27 19.28 -45.69
N TRP A 739 -21.21 18.83 -44.83
CA TRP A 739 -22.44 19.60 -44.56
C TRP A 739 -22.68 19.95 -43.07
N PRO A 740 -23.06 21.20 -42.73
CA PRO A 740 -23.07 22.39 -43.57
C PRO A 740 -21.69 23.06 -43.67
N ARG A 741 -21.42 23.73 -44.80
CA ARG A 741 -20.23 24.57 -45.00
C ARG A 741 -20.06 25.58 -43.84
N PRO A 742 -18.82 25.92 -43.42
CA PRO A 742 -18.56 26.62 -42.16
C PRO A 742 -19.21 28.02 -42.09
N ALA A 743 -20.32 28.09 -41.35
CA ALA A 743 -20.99 29.32 -40.95
C ALA A 743 -20.62 29.68 -39.50
N PRO A 744 -20.65 30.98 -39.09
CA PRO A 744 -20.24 31.39 -37.76
C PRO A 744 -21.09 30.73 -36.65
N THR A 745 -20.40 30.03 -35.75
CA THR A 745 -20.99 29.16 -34.73
C THR A 745 -21.91 29.93 -33.78
N VAL A 746 -23.21 29.59 -33.76
CA VAL A 746 -24.15 30.18 -32.80
C VAL A 746 -24.09 29.38 -31.51
N SER A 747 -23.72 30.01 -30.40
CA SER A 747 -23.72 29.31 -29.10
C SER A 747 -25.16 28.89 -28.71
N PRO A 748 -25.36 27.72 -28.05
CA PRO A 748 -26.70 27.27 -27.66
C PRO A 748 -27.47 28.32 -26.83
N ARG A 749 -26.77 29.04 -25.94
CA ARG A 749 -27.29 30.17 -25.15
C ARG A 749 -27.77 31.37 -25.99
N ARG A 750 -27.41 31.49 -27.27
CA ARG A 750 -27.91 32.52 -28.21
C ARG A 750 -29.08 32.04 -29.07
N LEU A 751 -29.21 30.74 -29.34
CA LEU A 751 -30.36 30.14 -30.04
C LEU A 751 -31.63 30.21 -29.18
N VAL A 752 -31.58 29.68 -27.95
CA VAL A 752 -32.72 29.65 -27.01
C VAL A 752 -33.18 31.06 -26.57
N ARG A 753 -32.32 32.07 -26.70
CA ARG A 753 -32.52 33.42 -26.12
C ARG A 753 -32.96 34.49 -27.13
N ARG A 754 -33.57 34.09 -28.27
CA ARG A 754 -34.22 34.97 -29.25
C ARG A 754 -35.75 34.84 -29.26
N PRO A 755 -36.47 35.39 -28.26
CA PRO A 755 -37.92 35.43 -28.29
C PRO A 755 -38.42 36.39 -29.39
N ARG A 756 -39.02 35.84 -30.45
CA ARG A 756 -40.16 36.49 -31.09
C ARG A 756 -41.42 36.09 -30.30
N PRO A 757 -42.47 36.94 -30.20
CA PRO A 757 -43.72 36.52 -29.58
C PRO A 757 -44.29 35.28 -30.28
N GLY A 758 -44.72 34.27 -29.52
CA GLY A 758 -45.54 33.15 -30.04
C GLY A 758 -44.86 31.80 -30.36
N ARG A 759 -43.63 31.49 -29.89
CA ARG A 759 -43.06 30.13 -30.01
C ARG A 759 -42.29 29.64 -28.76
N ALA A 760 -41.95 28.34 -28.79
CA ALA A 760 -41.57 27.45 -27.68
C ALA A 760 -40.49 27.92 -26.68
N ARG A 761 -40.58 27.37 -25.46
CA ARG A 761 -39.55 27.41 -24.41
C ARG A 761 -38.90 26.02 -24.25
N ILE A 762 -38.08 25.62 -25.22
CA ILE A 762 -37.23 24.44 -25.06
C ILE A 762 -36.13 24.76 -24.03
N ARG A 763 -36.05 23.96 -22.97
CA ARG A 763 -35.01 24.01 -21.94
C ARG A 763 -33.98 22.87 -22.15
N PRO A 764 -32.76 22.99 -21.61
CA PRO A 764 -31.67 22.05 -21.89
C PRO A 764 -31.70 20.79 -21.00
N GLY A 765 -32.85 20.09 -20.97
CA GLY A 765 -32.99 18.74 -20.41
C GLY A 765 -33.06 17.64 -21.48
N VAL A 766 -33.45 18.00 -22.71
CA VAL A 766 -33.25 17.16 -23.90
C VAL A 766 -31.82 17.36 -24.41
N PRO A 767 -31.04 16.29 -24.69
CA PRO A 767 -29.71 16.38 -25.30
C PRO A 767 -29.73 16.86 -26.76
N GLY A 768 -30.05 18.14 -26.98
CA GLY A 768 -29.88 18.77 -28.29
C GLY A 768 -28.41 18.79 -28.74
N PRO A 769 -28.13 18.77 -30.06
CA PRO A 769 -26.76 18.71 -30.57
C PRO A 769 -25.90 19.86 -30.04
N ALA A 770 -24.67 19.53 -29.63
CA ALA A 770 -23.77 20.45 -28.91
C ALA A 770 -23.44 21.76 -29.65
N ARG A 771 -23.68 21.79 -30.97
CA ARG A 771 -23.63 22.98 -31.84
C ARG A 771 -24.80 22.95 -32.82
N GLY A 772 -25.45 24.08 -33.04
CA GLY A 772 -26.51 24.24 -34.04
C GLY A 772 -26.16 25.33 -35.05
N VAL A 773 -26.39 25.07 -36.33
CA VAL A 773 -26.07 25.99 -37.43
C VAL A 773 -27.35 26.69 -37.92
N ALA A 774 -27.29 28.02 -38.03
CA ALA A 774 -28.42 28.84 -38.46
C ALA A 774 -28.17 29.44 -39.86
N ALA A 775 -28.60 28.74 -40.90
CA ALA A 775 -28.55 29.25 -42.26
C ALA A 775 -29.43 30.51 -42.40
N ARG A 776 -28.82 31.66 -42.73
CA ARG A 776 -29.58 32.79 -43.28
C ARG A 776 -29.84 32.50 -44.76
N GLN A 777 -31.08 32.22 -45.12
CA GLN A 777 -31.49 32.37 -46.52
C GLN A 777 -31.26 33.83 -46.94
N ARG A 778 -30.27 34.07 -47.80
CA ARG A 778 -30.30 35.24 -48.70
C ARG A 778 -31.35 34.94 -49.76
N PRO A 779 -32.31 35.84 -50.04
CA PRO A 779 -33.29 35.60 -51.10
C PRO A 779 -32.61 35.41 -52.44
N LEU A 780 -33.08 34.43 -53.23
CA LEU A 780 -32.76 34.36 -54.65
C LEU A 780 -33.26 35.64 -55.33
N ARG A 781 -32.38 36.32 -56.08
CA ARG A 781 -32.77 37.42 -56.97
C ARG A 781 -33.55 36.86 -58.16
N ARG A 782 -34.88 36.80 -58.05
CA ARG A 782 -35.77 37.04 -59.19
C ARG A 782 -36.20 38.51 -59.15
N GLY A 783 -36.47 39.10 -60.33
CA GLY A 783 -36.31 40.54 -60.54
C GLY A 783 -37.56 41.42 -60.34
N ARG A 784 -37.34 42.72 -60.59
CA ARG A 784 -38.29 43.85 -60.77
C ARG A 784 -38.99 44.45 -59.54
N ALA A 785 -38.69 45.75 -59.38
CA ALA A 785 -39.58 46.87 -59.01
C ALA A 785 -40.04 47.04 -57.53
N PRO A 786 -40.42 48.28 -57.10
CA PRO A 786 -40.44 48.67 -55.69
C PRO A 786 -41.83 48.90 -55.06
N GLY A 787 -41.93 48.73 -53.73
CA GLY A 787 -43.13 49.03 -52.91
C GLY A 787 -42.79 49.72 -51.58
N ARG A 788 -43.72 50.51 -51.02
CA ARG A 788 -43.47 51.50 -49.93
C ARG A 788 -43.85 51.03 -48.50
N ARG A 789 -43.02 51.46 -47.52
CA ARG A 789 -43.35 51.98 -46.16
C ARG A 789 -44.18 51.17 -45.11
N ALA A 790 -43.46 50.82 -44.02
CA ALA A 790 -43.63 51.35 -42.63
C ALA A 790 -44.67 50.84 -41.58
N ARG A 791 -44.19 50.76 -40.30
CA ARG A 791 -44.87 51.00 -38.99
C ARG A 791 -45.97 49.99 -38.52
N ARG A 792 -46.31 49.79 -37.21
CA ARG A 792 -45.67 50.00 -35.87
C ARG A 792 -46.52 49.35 -34.73
N ARG A 793 -45.89 48.98 -33.57
CA ARG A 793 -46.44 48.98 -32.15
C ARG A 793 -47.54 47.92 -31.78
N ARG A 794 -47.43 47.12 -30.68
CA ARG A 794 -47.68 47.29 -29.19
C ARG A 794 -49.15 46.99 -28.77
N SER A 795 -49.53 46.53 -27.54
CA SER A 795 -48.84 45.98 -26.33
C SER A 795 -49.78 45.64 -25.14
N LEU A 796 -49.34 44.82 -24.15
CA LEU A 796 -49.85 44.65 -22.74
C LEU A 796 -51.21 43.88 -22.60
N ARG A 797 -51.67 43.32 -21.45
CA ARG A 797 -51.21 43.23 -20.02
C ARG A 797 -51.42 41.78 -19.44
N ALA A 798 -51.60 41.56 -18.11
CA ALA A 798 -51.74 40.22 -17.45
C ALA A 798 -52.23 40.27 -15.96
N ALA A 799 -52.36 39.08 -15.30
CA ALA A 799 -52.49 38.79 -13.82
C ALA A 799 -53.93 38.70 -13.19
N PRO A 800 -54.16 38.21 -11.92
CA PRO A 800 -53.70 36.96 -11.23
C PRO A 800 -54.68 36.27 -10.19
N GLY A 801 -54.29 35.10 -9.61
CA GLY A 801 -54.70 34.58 -8.25
C GLY A 801 -55.69 33.36 -8.21
N SER A 802 -56.00 32.62 -7.11
CA SER A 802 -55.31 32.15 -5.86
C SER A 802 -56.37 31.66 -4.81
N ALA A 803 -56.23 30.70 -3.86
CA ALA A 803 -55.30 29.61 -3.47
C ALA A 803 -55.85 28.88 -2.17
N ARG A 804 -55.12 27.91 -1.52
CA ARG A 804 -55.35 27.21 -0.18
C ARG A 804 -56.16 25.87 -0.23
N LEU A 805 -56.17 24.90 0.74
CA LEU A 805 -55.47 24.62 2.05
C LEU A 805 -55.41 23.07 2.41
N ARG A 806 -55.07 22.67 3.65
CA ARG A 806 -54.86 21.27 4.20
C ARG A 806 -55.94 20.88 5.29
N PRO A 807 -55.81 19.90 6.25
CA PRO A 807 -54.93 18.71 6.50
C PRO A 807 -55.60 17.42 7.14
N ALA A 808 -54.82 16.34 7.44
CA ALA A 808 -54.62 15.74 8.81
C ALA A 808 -54.86 14.21 9.13
N ARG A 809 -53.97 13.69 10.03
CA ARG A 809 -54.14 12.71 11.17
C ARG A 809 -54.01 11.15 11.06
N ARG A 810 -53.11 10.63 11.94
CA ARG A 810 -53.14 9.41 12.81
C ARG A 810 -52.60 8.03 12.32
N ARG A 811 -52.35 7.16 13.33
CA ARG A 811 -51.59 5.87 13.44
C ARG A 811 -51.96 5.23 14.81
N PRO A 812 -51.51 4.01 15.23
CA PRO A 812 -51.40 2.71 14.54
C PRO A 812 -51.80 1.49 15.45
N ARG A 813 -51.70 0.23 14.97
CA ARG A 813 -51.34 -0.96 15.80
C ARG A 813 -50.77 -2.12 14.94
N ARG A 814 -50.37 -3.26 15.57
CA ARG A 814 -49.40 -4.28 15.05
C ARG A 814 -50.03 -5.61 14.60
N LEU A 815 -49.26 -6.39 13.81
CA LEU A 815 -49.02 -7.83 14.12
C LEU A 815 -47.56 -8.30 13.80
N GLU A 816 -47.32 -9.42 13.10
CA GLU A 816 -46.03 -10.15 13.02
C GLU A 816 -45.84 -10.93 11.68
N ARG A 817 -44.59 -11.39 11.38
CA ARG A 817 -44.15 -12.45 10.41
C ARG A 817 -43.98 -12.09 8.92
N ARG A 818 -43.13 -12.78 8.14
CA ARG A 818 -41.73 -13.27 8.34
C ARG A 818 -41.09 -13.61 6.97
N GLN A 819 -39.75 -13.74 6.92
CA GLN A 819 -38.96 -14.06 5.71
C GLN A 819 -38.87 -15.57 5.40
N PRO A 820 -38.47 -15.96 4.17
CA PRO A 820 -37.72 -17.18 3.88
C PRO A 820 -36.19 -16.95 3.80
N GLN A 821 -35.40 -18.02 3.93
CA GLN A 821 -33.95 -18.08 3.69
C GLN A 821 -33.57 -19.47 3.13
N ARG A 822 -32.43 -19.53 2.43
CA ARG A 822 -31.45 -20.64 2.32
C ARG A 822 -31.98 -22.10 2.21
N ALA A 823 -31.57 -22.79 1.15
CA ALA A 823 -31.63 -24.25 1.05
C ALA A 823 -30.34 -24.91 1.58
N SER A 824 -30.48 -26.15 2.07
CA SER A 824 -29.43 -27.13 2.39
C SER A 824 -30.00 -28.54 2.20
N VAL A 825 -29.18 -29.52 1.79
CA VAL A 825 -29.67 -30.85 1.33
C VAL A 825 -29.23 -31.98 2.28
N CYS A 826 -30.15 -32.90 2.62
CA CYS A 826 -29.83 -34.20 3.24
C CYS A 826 -31.00 -35.22 3.17
N LEU A 827 -30.65 -36.46 2.78
CA LEU A 827 -31.18 -37.78 3.21
C LEU A 827 -32.65 -38.21 2.95
N GLU A 828 -32.79 -39.36 2.27
CA GLU A 828 -33.83 -40.40 2.46
C GLU A 828 -33.20 -41.82 2.45
N ARG A 829 -33.97 -42.92 2.52
CA ARG A 829 -33.48 -44.28 2.90
C ARG A 829 -34.12 -45.48 2.17
N CYS A 830 -33.29 -46.52 1.95
CA CYS A 830 -33.62 -47.96 1.72
C CYS A 830 -34.32 -48.33 0.39
N PRO A 831 -34.34 -49.62 -0.06
CA PRO A 831 -33.89 -50.89 0.57
C PRO A 831 -32.78 -51.68 -0.20
N PRO A 832 -32.32 -52.88 0.27
CA PRO A 832 -31.25 -53.67 -0.36
C PRO A 832 -31.66 -55.05 -0.93
N PRO A 833 -30.90 -55.61 -1.90
CA PRO A 833 -30.93 -57.03 -2.31
C PRO A 833 -29.85 -57.90 -1.61
N ARG A 834 -29.71 -59.18 -2.01
CA ARG A 834 -29.02 -60.27 -1.27
C ARG A 834 -27.74 -60.78 -1.96
N GLY A 835 -26.73 -61.26 -1.21
CA GLY A 835 -25.61 -62.04 -1.79
C GLY A 835 -24.53 -62.55 -0.81
N ARG A 836 -24.34 -63.88 -0.80
CA ARG A 836 -23.30 -64.76 -0.18
C ARG A 836 -21.83 -64.28 -0.39
N SER A 837 -20.78 -64.74 0.32
CA SER A 837 -20.58 -65.68 1.45
C SER A 837 -19.11 -65.70 1.91
N GLY A 838 -18.79 -66.10 3.16
CA GLY A 838 -17.44 -66.56 3.54
C GLY A 838 -17.03 -66.29 4.99
N ASP A 839 -17.04 -67.33 5.82
CA ASP A 839 -16.41 -67.44 7.16
C ASP A 839 -16.09 -68.94 7.36
N PRO A 840 -14.87 -69.34 7.80
CA PRO A 840 -14.64 -69.57 9.24
C PRO A 840 -13.20 -69.14 9.68
N ALA A 841 -12.72 -69.25 10.92
CA ALA A 841 -13.20 -70.04 12.08
C ALA A 841 -12.81 -69.43 13.46
N ARG A 842 -13.40 -69.98 14.54
CA ARG A 842 -12.94 -69.86 15.95
C ARG A 842 -12.71 -71.25 16.55
N PRO A 843 -11.77 -71.39 17.49
CA PRO A 843 -12.09 -71.71 18.90
C PRO A 843 -11.29 -70.79 19.89
N ALA A 844 -11.48 -70.73 21.22
CA ALA A 844 -12.52 -71.21 22.16
C ALA A 844 -12.49 -70.37 23.49
N LEU A 845 -13.34 -70.71 24.47
CA LEU A 845 -13.49 -70.13 25.85
C LEU A 845 -12.79 -71.06 26.91
N PRO A 846 -12.89 -70.93 28.28
CA PRO A 846 -13.73 -70.05 29.13
C PRO A 846 -13.18 -69.55 30.53
N GLY A 847 -13.96 -68.67 31.21
CA GLY A 847 -13.91 -68.40 32.68
C GLY A 847 -14.71 -67.12 33.05
N ARG A 848 -15.86 -67.11 33.78
CA ARG A 848 -16.15 -67.35 35.23
C ARG A 848 -15.36 -66.38 36.16
N ARG A 849 -15.96 -65.61 37.11
CA ARG A 849 -17.23 -65.68 37.88
C ARG A 849 -17.90 -64.31 38.22
N ARG A 850 -19.16 -64.40 38.73
CA ARG A 850 -20.05 -63.52 39.57
C ARG A 850 -19.40 -62.35 40.35
N SER A 851 -20.07 -61.23 40.75
CA SER A 851 -21.42 -61.06 41.37
C SER A 851 -22.02 -59.62 41.21
N ARG A 852 -23.35 -59.40 41.09
CA ARG A 852 -24.35 -58.93 42.13
C ARG A 852 -23.87 -57.81 43.10
N THR A 853 -24.64 -56.77 43.51
CA THR A 853 -26.01 -56.20 43.28
C THR A 853 -26.13 -54.88 44.10
N ASP A 854 -27.17 -54.02 44.09
CA ASP A 854 -28.19 -53.51 43.14
C ASP A 854 -29.27 -52.69 43.92
N ARG A 855 -29.87 -51.62 43.32
CA ARG A 855 -31.09 -50.82 43.69
C ARG A 855 -31.01 -49.43 43.00
N ALA A 856 -31.96 -48.91 42.21
CA ALA A 856 -33.40 -48.60 42.40
C ALA A 856 -33.65 -47.30 43.24
N CYS A 857 -34.59 -46.37 42.93
CA CYS A 857 -35.56 -46.29 41.82
C CYS A 857 -36.23 -44.88 41.63
N ARG A 858 -36.81 -44.65 40.43
CA ARG A 858 -38.01 -43.81 40.09
C ARG A 858 -37.96 -42.26 39.93
N ARG A 859 -39.01 -41.78 39.22
CA ARG A 859 -39.36 -40.41 38.74
C ARG A 859 -40.27 -39.70 39.80
N ARG A 860 -40.80 -38.46 39.68
CA ARG A 860 -41.55 -37.83 38.56
C ARG A 860 -42.01 -36.37 38.88
N ASP A 861 -42.50 -35.66 37.84
CA ASP A 861 -43.44 -34.50 37.89
C ASP A 861 -43.04 -33.18 38.60
N ARG A 862 -43.89 -32.13 38.62
CA ARG A 862 -44.31 -31.22 37.50
C ARG A 862 -45.18 -30.04 38.04
N ARG A 863 -44.93 -28.81 37.54
CA ARG A 863 -45.89 -27.67 37.32
C ARG A 863 -46.47 -26.82 38.49
N THR A 864 -46.68 -25.51 38.16
CA THR A 864 -47.76 -24.56 38.60
C THR A 864 -47.77 -24.03 40.06
N ARG A 865 -48.29 -22.82 40.43
CA ARG A 865 -48.69 -21.56 39.73
C ARG A 865 -48.85 -20.35 40.72
N ARG A 866 -48.51 -19.12 40.28
CA ARG A 866 -49.00 -17.75 40.65
C ARG A 866 -49.65 -17.43 42.03
N ARG A 867 -49.07 -16.45 42.76
CA ARG A 867 -49.70 -15.30 43.51
C ARG A 867 -48.62 -14.21 43.78
N GLY A 868 -48.90 -12.94 44.14
CA GLY A 868 -50.21 -12.29 44.18
C GLY A 868 -50.38 -10.83 44.70
N ALA A 869 -49.37 -10.03 45.10
CA ALA A 869 -49.62 -8.74 45.82
C ALA A 869 -48.65 -7.55 45.54
N VAL A 870 -49.07 -6.33 45.91
CA VAL A 870 -48.52 -4.95 45.72
C VAL A 870 -49.12 -4.08 46.88
N PRO A 871 -48.43 -3.12 47.59
CA PRO A 871 -47.82 -1.88 47.05
C PRO A 871 -46.52 -1.34 47.74
N ARG A 872 -46.17 -0.08 47.38
CA ARG A 872 -45.09 0.85 47.85
C ARG A 872 -45.45 1.52 49.22
N PRO A 873 -44.67 2.45 49.87
CA PRO A 873 -43.57 3.35 49.43
C PRO A 873 -42.38 3.43 50.45
N PRO A 874 -41.48 4.47 50.54
CA PRO A 874 -41.30 5.71 49.78
C PRO A 874 -39.86 6.01 49.26
N ARG A 875 -39.65 7.24 48.76
CA ARG A 875 -38.37 7.93 48.46
C ARG A 875 -38.17 9.07 49.48
N ASP A 876 -37.06 9.80 49.63
CA ASP A 876 -36.23 10.58 48.68
C ASP A 876 -35.00 11.13 49.45
N LEU A 877 -33.94 11.61 48.75
CA LEU A 877 -33.15 12.82 49.12
C LEU A 877 -31.98 13.15 48.14
N LEU A 878 -31.96 14.41 47.70
CA LEU A 878 -30.88 15.30 47.20
C LEU A 878 -29.51 14.79 46.66
N ARG A 879 -29.23 15.27 45.42
CA ARG A 879 -27.96 15.81 44.82
C ARG A 879 -26.63 14.99 44.81
N PRO A 880 -25.83 15.09 43.72
CA PRO A 880 -24.52 14.44 43.63
C PRO A 880 -23.32 15.32 44.07
N ALA A 881 -22.24 14.68 44.53
CA ALA A 881 -20.93 15.29 44.78
C ALA A 881 -19.76 14.44 44.24
N ARG A 882 -18.58 15.05 44.04
CA ARG A 882 -17.40 14.44 43.39
C ARG A 882 -16.53 13.64 44.36
N ARG A 883 -15.94 12.49 43.95
CA ARG A 883 -14.47 12.20 44.07
C ARG A 883 -14.05 10.77 43.58
N ARG A 884 -13.11 10.77 42.60
CA ARG A 884 -11.98 9.84 42.31
C ARG A 884 -12.18 8.29 42.20
N PRO A 885 -11.29 7.59 41.45
CA PRO A 885 -11.44 6.16 41.12
C PRO A 885 -10.73 5.21 42.10
N ARG A 886 -11.01 3.91 41.97
CA ARG A 886 -10.29 2.82 42.67
C ARG A 886 -8.90 2.58 42.08
N GLN A 887 -7.95 2.21 42.95
CA GLN A 887 -6.61 1.75 42.57
C GLN A 887 -6.59 0.23 42.34
N HIS A 888 -5.70 -0.25 41.48
CA HIS A 888 -5.10 -1.59 41.59
C HIS A 888 -3.58 -1.44 41.62
N ARG A 889 -2.91 -2.36 42.33
CA ARG A 889 -1.49 -2.28 42.66
C ARG A 889 -0.59 -2.37 41.42
N ARG A 890 0.46 -1.56 41.39
CA ARG A 890 1.71 -1.86 40.68
C ARG A 890 2.78 -2.25 41.71
N VAL A 891 3.81 -2.95 41.25
CA VAL A 891 5.07 -3.15 41.95
C VAL A 891 6.08 -2.21 41.31
N ASP A 892 6.77 -1.40 42.11
CA ASP A 892 7.76 -0.42 41.64
C ASP A 892 9.18 -0.92 41.90
N VAL A 893 10.06 -0.78 40.90
CA VAL A 893 11.53 -0.80 41.06
C VAL A 893 12.06 0.44 40.33
N PRO A 894 12.73 1.38 41.01
CA PRO A 894 13.05 2.69 40.41
C PRO A 894 14.45 2.76 39.80
N LEU A 895 14.56 3.45 38.67
CA LEU A 895 15.82 4.06 38.19
C LEU A 895 15.60 5.57 38.03
N ARG A 896 16.43 6.37 38.70
CA ARG A 896 16.38 7.84 38.62
C ARG A 896 17.40 8.35 37.60
N LEU A 897 16.95 9.24 36.73
CA LEU A 897 17.83 10.18 36.03
C LEU A 897 18.24 11.32 36.99
N GLY A 898 19.45 11.85 36.85
CA GLY A 898 19.97 12.97 37.63
C GLY A 898 20.66 14.00 36.75
N GLY A 899 20.17 15.24 36.75
CA GLY A 899 20.81 16.39 36.09
C GLY A 899 21.57 17.31 37.09
N PRO A 900 22.52 18.14 36.63
CA PRO A 900 23.42 18.90 37.51
C PRO A 900 23.03 20.39 37.71
N ARG A 901 23.38 20.97 38.88
CA ARG A 901 23.88 22.37 39.06
C ARG A 901 24.35 22.65 40.51
N ARG A 902 24.83 23.86 40.81
CA ARG A 902 25.84 24.18 41.86
C ARG A 902 25.37 25.08 43.03
N ALA A 903 25.94 24.79 44.22
CA ALA A 903 26.51 25.69 45.26
C ALA A 903 25.64 26.66 46.12
N GLY A 904 25.98 26.79 47.42
CA GLY A 904 25.55 27.89 48.31
C GLY A 904 25.79 27.76 49.84
N ALA A 905 26.99 28.15 50.33
CA ALA A 905 27.37 28.68 51.67
C ALA A 905 27.03 27.98 53.03
N GLY A 906 27.91 28.13 54.05
CA GLY A 906 27.67 27.82 55.49
C GLY A 906 28.94 27.59 56.37
N HIS A 907 28.99 28.13 57.61
CA HIS A 907 30.06 28.01 58.64
C HIS A 907 29.43 28.12 60.07
N PRO A 908 30.09 28.08 61.29
CA PRO A 908 31.42 28.68 61.68
C PRO A 908 32.28 28.09 62.88
N ALA A 909 33.58 28.45 62.94
CA ALA A 909 34.46 28.72 64.14
C ALA A 909 34.67 27.63 65.25
N PRO A 910 35.47 27.80 66.36
CA PRO A 910 36.51 28.80 66.74
C PRO A 910 37.87 28.26 67.35
N LEU A 911 38.93 29.12 67.44
CA LEU A 911 40.09 29.23 68.43
C LEU A 911 40.94 27.98 68.90
N GLY A 912 42.26 28.03 69.22
CA GLY A 912 43.33 29.06 69.18
C GLY A 912 44.73 28.63 69.76
N THR A 913 45.77 29.49 69.61
CA THR A 913 47.12 29.60 70.28
C THR A 913 48.35 28.65 70.06
N ASP A 914 49.40 29.25 69.45
CA ASP A 914 50.88 29.25 69.73
C ASP A 914 51.92 28.20 69.19
N ARG A 915 53.14 28.74 68.89
CA ARG A 915 54.51 28.21 68.64
C ARG A 915 54.98 27.70 67.24
N ARG A 916 56.31 27.82 67.07
CA ARG A 916 57.20 27.89 65.86
C ARG A 916 57.97 26.54 65.62
N PRO A 917 58.85 26.33 64.59
CA PRO A 917 59.51 27.29 63.66
C PRO A 917 59.74 26.93 62.15
N ARG A 918 59.85 28.01 61.32
CA ARG A 918 60.67 28.31 60.10
C ARG A 918 61.08 27.21 59.09
N PRO A 919 61.20 27.50 57.75
CA PRO A 919 61.16 28.80 57.03
C PRO A 919 59.75 29.11 56.41
N GLY A 920 59.47 29.94 55.37
CA GLY A 920 60.23 30.85 54.46
C GLY A 920 60.52 30.25 53.07
N ALA A 921 60.43 30.92 51.91
CA ALA A 921 60.05 32.30 51.49
C ALA A 921 59.46 32.24 50.03
N SER A 922 59.27 33.25 49.15
CA SER A 922 59.66 34.68 49.09
C SER A 922 58.66 35.58 48.29
N ARG A 923 59.07 36.23 47.16
CA ARG A 923 58.51 37.48 46.55
C ARG A 923 59.06 37.72 45.10
N PRO A 924 58.64 38.74 44.28
CA PRO A 924 57.40 39.53 44.18
C PRO A 924 56.80 39.59 42.70
N PRO A 925 56.43 40.72 42.01
CA PRO A 925 55.02 41.18 41.91
C PRO A 925 54.45 41.74 40.55
N ARG A 926 53.11 41.94 40.50
CA ARG A 926 52.33 43.14 39.99
C ARG A 926 52.37 43.68 38.52
N ARG A 927 51.14 43.84 37.97
CA ARG A 927 50.46 45.08 37.45
C ARG A 927 50.61 45.68 36.01
N ASP A 928 49.48 46.30 35.62
CA ASP A 928 49.20 47.54 34.85
C ASP A 928 49.39 47.64 33.29
N SER A 929 48.51 48.45 32.68
CA SER A 929 48.35 48.85 31.26
C SER A 929 49.44 49.85 30.78
N PRO A 930 49.59 50.27 29.48
CA PRO A 930 48.60 50.33 28.36
C PRO A 930 49.17 50.00 26.94
N GLY A 931 48.52 50.47 25.85
CA GLY A 931 49.08 50.51 24.48
C GLY A 931 49.89 51.80 24.19
N PRO A 932 50.08 52.28 22.92
CA PRO A 932 49.56 51.75 21.63
C PRO A 932 50.53 51.88 20.39
N ARG A 933 50.01 51.63 19.17
CA ARG A 933 50.43 52.16 17.82
C ARG A 933 51.83 51.86 17.19
N ARG A 934 51.77 51.10 16.08
CA ARG A 934 52.40 51.32 14.72
C ARG A 934 53.94 51.50 14.52
N ARG A 935 54.50 50.59 13.67
CA ARG A 935 55.65 50.76 12.71
C ARG A 935 57.05 51.02 13.36
N THR A 936 58.21 50.64 12.81
CA THR A 936 58.66 50.08 11.50
C THR A 936 60.07 49.43 11.63
N GLY A 937 60.48 48.49 10.75
CA GLY A 937 61.89 48.42 10.27
C GLY A 937 62.72 47.10 10.35
N CYS A 938 63.04 46.54 9.17
CA CYS A 938 64.40 46.24 8.62
C CYS A 938 65.45 45.24 9.20
N ARG A 939 66.01 44.43 8.25
CA ARG A 939 67.37 43.76 8.12
C ARG A 939 67.63 42.44 8.90
N ARG A 940 67.94 41.27 8.24
CA ARG A 940 69.19 40.77 7.55
C ARG A 940 70.39 40.48 8.50
N PRO A 941 71.43 39.63 8.17
CA PRO A 941 71.92 39.14 6.84
C PRO A 941 72.45 37.66 6.72
N GLY A 942 72.99 37.25 5.55
CA GLY A 942 73.87 36.05 5.40
C GLY A 942 74.28 35.56 3.97
N ARG A 943 75.47 35.97 3.47
CA ARG A 943 76.47 35.45 2.44
C ARG A 943 76.16 34.21 1.53
N ALA A 944 76.77 33.92 0.34
CA ALA A 944 77.66 34.51 -0.73
C ALA A 944 77.61 33.54 -1.98
N ARG A 945 78.30 33.52 -3.15
CA ARG A 945 79.43 34.15 -3.95
C ARG A 945 78.95 34.31 -5.45
N LEU A 946 79.59 34.77 -6.56
CA LEU A 946 80.94 34.95 -7.20
C LEU A 946 81.55 33.72 -7.95
N PRO A 947 82.20 33.83 -9.16
CA PRO A 947 82.20 34.89 -10.22
C PRO A 947 82.34 34.44 -11.74
N GLY A 948 82.24 35.36 -12.71
CA GLY A 948 82.60 35.20 -14.15
C GLY A 948 82.07 36.32 -15.10
N THR A 949 82.72 36.66 -16.24
CA THR A 949 82.44 37.92 -17.01
C THR A 949 82.67 37.89 -18.54
N HIS A 950 81.82 38.59 -19.33
CA HIS A 950 82.22 39.44 -20.49
C HIS A 950 81.07 40.37 -21.03
N SER A 951 81.38 41.19 -22.04
CA SER A 951 80.61 42.31 -22.68
C SER A 951 79.40 41.92 -23.57
N GLY A 952 78.50 42.81 -24.03
CA GLY A 952 78.27 44.26 -23.77
C GLY A 952 77.62 45.05 -24.95
N GLY A 953 76.65 45.95 -24.70
CA GLY A 953 76.04 46.90 -25.69
C GLY A 953 74.57 46.64 -26.10
N GLY A 954 73.76 47.65 -26.50
CA GLY A 954 72.32 47.41 -26.82
C GLY A 954 71.42 48.50 -27.48
N ARG A 955 71.09 49.62 -26.80
CA ARG A 955 70.25 50.78 -27.25
C ARG A 955 68.69 50.69 -27.40
N ARG A 956 68.01 51.68 -26.78
CA ARG A 956 66.88 52.56 -27.27
C ARG A 956 65.37 52.16 -27.29
N ARG A 957 64.64 52.76 -26.32
CA ARG A 957 63.53 53.77 -26.44
C ARG A 957 62.11 53.46 -27.05
N ARG A 958 61.09 53.78 -26.21
CA ARG A 958 59.87 54.63 -26.41
C ARG A 958 58.48 54.05 -26.81
N ARG A 959 57.49 54.44 -25.98
CA ARG A 959 56.07 54.84 -26.26
C ARG A 959 55.01 53.79 -26.63
N ALA A 960 53.78 54.07 -26.19
CA ALA A 960 52.46 53.57 -26.63
C ALA A 960 51.72 54.71 -27.40
N PRO A 961 50.42 54.65 -27.82
CA PRO A 961 49.38 53.59 -27.69
C PRO A 961 48.55 53.32 -28.98
N GLY A 962 47.46 52.52 -28.94
CA GLY A 962 46.42 52.52 -29.99
C GLY A 962 45.39 51.36 -30.03
N HIS A 963 44.12 51.67 -30.33
CA HIS A 963 42.94 50.79 -30.56
C HIS A 963 43.00 49.95 -31.88
N ARG A 964 42.02 49.12 -32.35
CA ARG A 964 40.52 49.06 -32.20
C ARG A 964 39.91 47.76 -32.81
N ALA A 965 38.79 47.24 -32.25
CA ALA A 965 37.66 46.47 -32.88
C ALA A 965 37.97 45.18 -33.74
N ASP A 966 37.01 44.34 -34.22
CA ASP A 966 35.54 44.31 -34.14
C ASP A 966 34.92 42.88 -34.33
N ALA A 967 33.61 42.75 -34.05
CA ALA A 967 32.54 41.92 -34.67
C ALA A 967 32.59 40.36 -34.87
N ARG A 968 31.64 39.70 -34.16
CA ARG A 968 30.57 38.76 -34.64
C ARG A 968 30.86 37.39 -35.35
N ALA A 969 30.51 36.33 -34.62
CA ALA A 969 29.47 35.29 -34.91
C ALA A 969 29.36 34.57 -36.29
N GLY A 970 29.20 33.22 -36.25
CA GLY A 970 28.77 32.42 -37.42
C GLY A 970 28.47 30.93 -37.16
N SER A 971 27.27 30.51 -37.57
CA SER A 971 26.81 29.12 -37.82
C SER A 971 27.59 28.41 -38.94
N ALA A 972 27.46 27.11 -39.25
CA ALA A 972 27.03 25.89 -38.54
C ALA A 972 27.09 24.68 -39.54
N VAL A 973 26.73 23.46 -39.08
CA VAL A 973 26.22 22.32 -39.89
C VAL A 973 27.21 21.57 -40.83
N ALA A 974 27.11 20.22 -40.77
CA ALA A 974 27.48 19.13 -41.70
C ALA A 974 28.45 19.33 -42.91
N GLY A 975 29.21 18.32 -43.36
CA GLY A 975 29.36 16.92 -42.90
C GLY A 975 29.38 15.88 -44.06
N ARG A 976 29.67 14.61 -43.72
CA ARG A 976 29.55 13.36 -44.53
C ARG A 976 30.51 13.10 -45.72
N ARG A 977 31.13 11.90 -45.67
CA ARG A 977 31.43 10.95 -46.79
C ARG A 977 32.53 11.39 -47.80
N ALA A 978 33.16 10.51 -48.60
CA ALA A 978 33.14 9.03 -48.78
C ALA A 978 34.60 8.51 -49.01
N VAL A 979 34.97 7.24 -49.24
CA VAL A 979 34.32 5.91 -49.43
C VAL A 979 35.18 4.85 -48.66
N ARG A 980 35.22 3.51 -48.81
CA ARG A 980 34.67 2.43 -49.69
C ARG A 980 34.21 1.24 -48.80
N GLY A 981 33.56 0.21 -49.37
CA GLY A 981 33.50 -1.15 -48.78
C GLY A 981 32.11 -1.82 -48.73
N GLN A 982 31.91 -2.85 -49.55
CA GLN A 982 30.79 -3.82 -49.60
C GLN A 982 31.30 -5.10 -50.32
N PRO A 983 30.60 -6.26 -50.36
CA PRO A 983 29.20 -6.52 -49.98
C PRO A 983 29.05 -7.63 -48.90
N SER A 984 28.00 -8.45 -48.97
CA SER A 984 27.43 -9.34 -47.93
C SER A 984 27.52 -10.84 -48.25
N ASP A 985 27.46 -11.73 -47.25
CA ASP A 985 26.32 -12.68 -47.11
C ASP A 985 26.18 -13.35 -45.70
N ARG A 986 25.15 -14.20 -45.54
CA ARG A 986 24.65 -14.94 -44.34
C ARG A 986 25.26 -16.36 -44.21
N PRO A 987 25.20 -17.09 -43.06
CA PRO A 987 23.95 -17.62 -42.41
C PRO A 987 24.04 -17.88 -40.86
N HIS A 988 23.10 -18.48 -40.10
CA HIS A 988 21.62 -18.61 -40.17
C HIS A 988 21.00 -18.64 -38.73
N GLN A 989 19.69 -18.41 -38.62
CA GLN A 989 18.89 -18.69 -37.41
C GLN A 989 18.27 -20.11 -37.42
N ARG A 990 17.86 -20.61 -36.25
CA ARG A 990 16.67 -21.49 -36.12
C ARG A 990 15.76 -21.03 -34.97
N CYS A 991 14.45 -21.04 -35.24
CA CYS A 991 13.40 -20.63 -34.30
C CYS A 991 12.72 -21.84 -33.64
N ARG A 992 12.15 -21.64 -32.45
CA ARG A 992 10.91 -22.31 -32.04
C ARG A 992 9.93 -21.30 -31.43
N ARG A 993 8.95 -20.87 -32.24
CA ARG A 993 7.66 -20.42 -31.69
C ARG A 993 6.90 -21.66 -31.21
N ARG A 994 6.21 -21.57 -30.08
CA ARG A 994 4.98 -22.34 -29.83
C ARG A 994 3.88 -21.40 -29.37
N THR A 995 2.67 -21.70 -29.82
CA THR A 995 1.46 -20.92 -29.58
C THR A 995 0.93 -21.16 -28.16
N ARG A 996 0.35 -20.13 -27.54
CA ARG A 996 -0.64 -20.33 -26.48
C ARG A 996 -1.96 -20.66 -27.16
N GLY A 997 -2.46 -21.87 -26.95
CA GLY A 997 -3.86 -22.19 -27.23
C GLY A 997 -4.77 -21.60 -26.16
N ALA A 998 -5.98 -21.21 -26.53
CA ALA A 998 -7.06 -20.99 -25.59
C ALA A 998 -7.82 -22.31 -25.36
N GLY A 999 -8.35 -22.52 -24.16
CA GLY A 999 -9.11 -23.71 -23.81
C GLY A 999 -9.72 -23.58 -22.42
N LEU A 1000 -11.02 -23.27 -22.40
CA LEU A 1000 -12.01 -23.36 -21.31
C LEU A 1000 -11.48 -23.34 -19.86
#